data_AF-A0A426WG06-F1
#
_entry.id   AF-A0A426WG06-F1
#
_cell.length_a   1.000
_cell.length_b   1.000
_cell.length_c   1.000
_cell.angle_alpha   90.00
_cell.angle_beta   90.00
_cell.angle_gamma   90.00
#
_symmetry.space_group_name_H-M   'P 1'
#
loop_
_entity.id
_entity.type
_entity.pdbx_description
1 polymer ?
#
loop_
_entity_poly.entity_id
_entity_poly.type
_entity_poly.pdbx_seq_one_letter_code
_entity_poly.pdbx_strand_id
1 'polypeptide(L)'
;MLSGENSAGSGPVASSMLPDGSVYKTNFWEGALAAYDAFYPQGILPAFYPPGANILDLGLPMPNVEQLYLGDGNLAADQQSMPGRHGAYADNLTELFEAFVMDQPFFTNPAFKFGYVKEGVNWYEAPGIPLTAYDDFGLENPWPLFRVQAIDAGGTVLASNDTVVPISGEANCGSCHNAPVDGGNGEATRSLVGEPATVLDDPQLDAVPLDVSLEYAADLNLVRLHDQKHGTDLENSQPVVCQTCHYTPALDLAQLGPLGPENDGPLVLNGVTVSDSLANGRDQIKHKSMSNVMHSHHGTVTDANGEKLFPDMPPAIKNDLGIVENFQERRDALEATCYQCHPGRRTDCLRGAMSNGGMLCQDCHGNMEQVGNDFTRNVAPTPPSAVGAFELGGGFYKTPELVAEDVGKSQPRVPWANEPGCGSCHTGDAMDSLSGTVGTVVNNVDADANVDGIRLFQAFRSDDAKATPIVPSNKRFAENVIEANNPAVSGPDDSRIGNPMLYRVSTGHEGIFCEACHGATHGIWPNKNPDANDNVAAVQLQGHTGTVSECSTCHTGDLGNTLEGPHGMHPVGDTSFSDGGHEDLAEKNPDACRACHGVNGEGTVLARAATDRTLSNEGESITLARGEPVTCTHCHENEL
;
A
#
# COMPACT_ATOMS: atom_id res chain seq x y z
N MET A 1 9.48 20.67 20.68
CA MET A 1 9.01 20.05 21.95
C MET A 1 8.41 18.73 21.53
N LEU A 2 8.91 17.59 22.01
CA LEU A 2 8.25 16.31 21.78
C LEU A 2 6.88 16.41 22.48
N SER A 3 5.80 16.31 21.73
CA SER A 3 4.42 16.36 22.25
C SER A 3 4.15 15.26 23.29
N GLY A 4 5.05 14.29 23.41
CA GLY A 4 4.85 13.05 24.16
C GLY A 4 4.06 12.02 23.36
N GLU A 5 3.52 12.41 22.20
CA GLU A 5 2.78 11.56 21.27
C GLU A 5 3.69 11.09 20.13
N ASN A 6 3.44 9.88 19.62
CA ASN A 6 4.15 9.34 18.47
C ASN A 6 3.88 10.17 17.20
N SER A 7 4.65 9.94 16.13
CA SER A 7 4.49 10.70 14.88
C SER A 7 3.11 10.56 14.25
N ALA A 8 2.37 9.51 14.64
CA ALA A 8 1.00 9.29 14.21
C ALA A 8 -0.05 10.12 14.96
N GLY A 9 0.30 10.66 16.14
CA GLY A 9 -0.65 11.30 17.05
C GLY A 9 -1.66 10.32 17.66
N SER A 10 -1.42 9.02 17.58
CA SER A 10 -2.35 7.98 18.02
C SER A 10 -2.18 7.61 19.50
N GLY A 11 -1.09 8.04 20.13
CA GLY A 11 -0.80 7.72 21.52
C GLY A 11 0.61 8.12 21.95
N PRO A 12 0.98 7.82 23.20
CA PRO A 12 2.30 8.17 23.73
C PRO A 12 3.41 7.44 22.99
N VAL A 13 4.55 8.09 22.78
CA VAL A 13 5.75 7.48 22.16
C VAL A 13 6.14 6.21 22.93
N ALA A 14 6.12 5.05 22.26
CA ALA A 14 6.63 3.82 22.85
C ALA A 14 8.15 3.84 22.95
N SER A 15 8.70 3.03 23.85
CA SER A 15 10.15 2.90 23.99
C SER A 15 10.58 1.44 24.11
N SER A 16 11.67 1.10 23.44
CA SER A 16 12.36 -0.18 23.61
C SER A 16 13.39 -0.16 24.74
N MET A 17 13.40 0.86 25.61
CA MET A 17 14.30 0.90 26.77
C MET A 17 13.92 -0.15 27.82
N LEU A 18 14.92 -0.87 28.32
CA LEU A 18 14.81 -1.84 29.40
C LEU A 18 14.80 -1.14 30.77
N PRO A 19 14.37 -1.84 31.86
CA PRO A 19 14.33 -1.26 33.21
C PRO A 19 15.67 -0.75 33.76
N ASP A 20 16.78 -1.24 33.21
CA ASP A 20 18.14 -0.80 33.58
C ASP A 20 18.61 0.47 32.82
N GLY A 21 17.76 0.98 31.91
CA GLY A 21 18.01 2.17 31.09
C GLY A 21 18.78 1.89 29.79
N SER A 22 19.08 0.64 29.46
CA SER A 22 19.65 0.27 28.16
C SER A 22 18.57 0.21 27.07
N VAL A 23 18.95 0.39 25.80
CA VAL A 23 18.03 0.27 24.66
C VAL A 23 18.05 -1.17 24.18
N TYR A 24 16.90 -1.84 24.18
CA TYR A 24 16.76 -3.10 23.47
C TYR A 24 16.76 -2.85 21.96
N LYS A 25 17.65 -3.56 21.27
CA LYS A 25 17.75 -3.56 19.82
C LYS A 25 17.77 -4.99 19.33
N THR A 26 16.81 -5.35 18.50
CA THR A 26 16.88 -6.60 17.75
C THR A 26 17.95 -6.47 16.69
N ASN A 27 18.83 -7.47 16.61
CA ASN A 27 19.66 -7.62 15.43
C ASN A 27 18.82 -8.34 14.38
N PHE A 28 18.38 -7.60 13.36
CA PHE A 28 17.60 -8.16 12.25
C PHE A 28 18.23 -9.47 11.73
N TRP A 29 19.56 -9.52 11.60
CA TRP A 29 20.28 -10.66 11.03
C TRP A 29 20.37 -11.89 11.93
N GLU A 30 20.17 -11.76 13.25
CA GLU A 30 20.23 -12.93 14.16
C GLU A 30 19.03 -13.87 13.97
N GLY A 31 17.84 -13.32 13.72
CA GLY A 31 16.62 -14.11 13.48
C GLY A 31 16.20 -14.17 12.01
N ALA A 32 16.39 -13.08 11.25
CA ALA A 32 15.91 -13.00 9.87
C ALA A 32 16.64 -13.97 8.94
N LEU A 33 17.91 -14.32 9.19
CA LEU A 33 18.61 -15.31 8.36
C LEU A 33 17.84 -16.64 8.32
N ALA A 34 17.50 -17.17 9.49
CA ALA A 34 16.79 -18.45 9.60
C ALA A 34 15.34 -18.35 9.11
N ALA A 35 14.67 -17.22 9.36
CA ALA A 35 13.29 -17.00 8.93
C ALA A 35 13.16 -16.80 7.41
N TYR A 36 14.09 -16.07 6.80
CA TYR A 36 14.01 -15.73 5.37
C TYR A 36 14.67 -16.76 4.45
N ASP A 37 15.52 -17.67 4.95
CA ASP A 37 16.25 -18.64 4.11
C ASP A 37 15.34 -19.41 3.16
N ALA A 38 14.18 -19.87 3.66
CA ALA A 38 13.20 -20.62 2.87
C ALA A 38 12.68 -19.85 1.63
N PHE A 39 12.78 -18.52 1.60
CA PHE A 39 12.37 -17.72 0.44
C PHE A 39 13.43 -17.66 -0.67
N TYR A 40 14.65 -18.09 -0.38
CA TYR A 40 15.74 -18.22 -1.33
C TYR A 40 15.94 -19.69 -1.74
N PRO A 41 16.53 -19.96 -2.92
CA PRO A 41 17.01 -21.30 -3.22
C PRO A 41 17.99 -21.77 -2.14
N GLN A 42 17.98 -23.06 -1.83
CA GLN A 42 18.76 -23.62 -0.74
C GLN A 42 20.24 -23.21 -0.83
N GLY A 43 20.78 -22.67 0.27
CA GLY A 43 22.19 -22.27 0.38
C GLY A 43 22.55 -20.93 -0.26
N ILE A 44 21.61 -20.24 -0.92
CA ILE A 44 21.86 -18.93 -1.52
C ILE A 44 21.93 -17.82 -0.46
N LEU A 45 20.95 -17.69 0.44
CA LEU A 45 20.99 -16.65 1.47
C LEU A 45 22.23 -16.77 2.40
N PRO A 46 22.64 -17.98 2.85
CA PRO A 46 23.88 -18.15 3.60
C PRO A 46 25.15 -17.81 2.83
N ALA A 47 25.11 -17.79 1.49
CA ALA A 47 26.25 -17.35 0.68
C ALA A 47 26.45 -15.83 0.75
N PHE A 48 25.36 -15.06 0.88
CA PHE A 48 25.40 -13.61 1.13
C PHE A 48 25.69 -13.30 2.61
N TYR A 49 25.19 -14.15 3.51
CA TYR A 49 25.29 -13.97 4.96
C TYR A 49 25.79 -15.23 5.67
N PRO A 50 27.11 -15.50 5.61
CA PRO A 50 27.66 -16.71 6.21
C PRO A 50 27.50 -16.68 7.74
N PRO A 51 26.94 -17.74 8.35
CA PRO A 51 26.77 -17.83 9.80
C PRO A 51 28.08 -17.61 10.57
N GLY A 52 28.04 -16.77 11.61
CA GLY A 52 29.18 -16.51 12.48
C GLY A 52 30.26 -15.58 11.91
N ALA A 53 30.04 -14.97 10.75
CA ALA A 53 30.86 -13.86 10.25
C ALA A 53 30.31 -12.52 10.75
N ASN A 54 31.18 -11.51 10.92
CA ASN A 54 30.73 -10.13 10.99
C ASN A 54 30.12 -9.77 9.63
N ILE A 55 28.79 -9.78 9.56
CA ILE A 55 28.04 -9.41 8.38
C ILE A 55 28.34 -7.93 8.08
N LEU A 56 28.62 -7.62 6.81
CA LEU A 56 28.61 -6.24 6.34
C LEU A 56 27.16 -5.77 6.45
N ASP A 57 26.90 -4.62 7.08
CA ASP A 57 25.54 -4.05 7.17
C ASP A 57 25.03 -3.67 5.76
N LEU A 58 24.42 -4.64 5.11
CA LEU A 58 23.80 -4.58 3.78
C LEU A 58 22.34 -5.00 3.92
N GLY A 59 21.48 -4.56 3.00
CA GLY A 59 20.08 -5.01 2.91
C GLY A 59 19.94 -6.45 2.40
N LEU A 60 18.78 -7.06 2.56
CA LEU A 60 18.48 -8.40 2.02
C LEU A 60 18.76 -8.46 0.50
N PRO A 61 19.33 -9.57 -0.03
CA PRO A 61 19.54 -9.74 -1.46
C PRO A 61 18.19 -9.77 -2.18
N MET A 62 17.87 -8.69 -2.88
CA MET A 62 16.63 -8.57 -3.63
C MET A 62 16.84 -9.09 -5.06
N PRO A 63 16.03 -10.03 -5.56
CA PRO A 63 16.14 -10.53 -6.93
C PRO A 63 16.02 -9.42 -7.97
N ASN A 64 16.93 -9.41 -8.94
CA ASN A 64 16.83 -8.55 -10.11
C ASN A 64 15.83 -9.15 -11.10
N VAL A 65 14.55 -8.83 -10.92
CA VAL A 65 13.45 -9.38 -11.71
C VAL A 65 13.45 -8.87 -13.16
N GLU A 66 13.98 -7.67 -13.41
CA GLU A 66 14.14 -7.15 -14.78
C GLU A 66 15.08 -8.05 -15.59
N GLN A 67 16.29 -8.32 -15.09
CA GLN A 67 17.24 -9.22 -15.74
C GLN A 67 16.67 -10.64 -15.90
N LEU A 68 15.99 -11.15 -14.86
CA LEU A 68 15.43 -12.49 -14.87
C LEU A 68 14.33 -12.68 -15.93
N TYR A 69 13.41 -11.72 -16.06
CA TYR A 69 12.24 -11.89 -16.93
C TYR A 69 12.37 -11.22 -18.30
N LEU A 70 13.16 -10.15 -18.40
CA LEU A 70 13.29 -9.33 -19.61
C LEU A 70 14.71 -9.38 -20.20
N GLY A 71 15.70 -9.85 -19.43
CA GLY A 71 17.10 -9.94 -19.82
C GLY A 71 17.53 -11.33 -20.27
N ASP A 72 18.62 -11.83 -19.67
CA ASP A 72 19.27 -13.07 -20.05
C ASP A 72 18.71 -14.32 -19.34
N GLY A 73 17.73 -14.14 -18.45
CA GLY A 73 17.13 -15.23 -17.69
C GLY A 73 17.94 -15.66 -16.46
N ASN A 74 19.04 -14.97 -16.14
CA ASN A 74 19.82 -15.28 -14.95
C ASN A 74 19.17 -14.65 -13.71
N LEU A 75 19.02 -15.46 -12.65
CA LEU A 75 18.61 -14.96 -11.33
C LEU A 75 19.83 -14.32 -10.66
N ALA A 76 19.87 -12.99 -10.65
CA ALA A 76 20.81 -12.18 -9.89
C ALA A 76 20.10 -11.49 -8.72
N ALA A 77 20.87 -10.92 -7.78
CA ALA A 77 20.32 -10.15 -6.67
C ALA A 77 21.18 -8.91 -6.40
N ASP A 78 20.50 -7.83 -6.03
CA ASP A 78 21.08 -6.55 -5.65
C ASP A 78 20.91 -6.33 -4.13
N GLN A 79 21.83 -5.60 -3.51
CA GLN A 79 21.80 -5.28 -2.08
C GLN A 79 22.19 -3.83 -1.86
N GLN A 80 21.51 -3.16 -0.95
CA GLN A 80 21.82 -1.78 -0.57
C GLN A 80 22.80 -1.74 0.62
N SER A 81 23.77 -0.82 0.60
CA SER A 81 24.54 -0.49 1.81
C SER A 81 23.64 0.20 2.84
N MET A 82 23.68 -0.25 4.10
CA MET A 82 22.91 0.40 5.16
C MET A 82 23.57 1.73 5.56
N PRO A 83 22.80 2.81 5.81
CA PRO A 83 23.36 4.11 6.24
C PRO A 83 24.27 4.07 7.48
N GLY A 84 24.09 3.05 8.33
CA GLY A 84 24.90 2.81 9.53
C GLY A 84 26.12 1.92 9.32
N ARG A 85 26.44 1.50 8.09
CA ARG A 85 27.43 0.42 7.81
C ARG A 85 28.83 0.64 8.36
N HIS A 86 29.24 1.89 8.52
CA HIS A 86 30.58 2.23 9.03
C HIS A 86 30.63 2.45 10.55
N GLY A 87 29.46 2.49 11.20
CA GLY A 87 29.31 2.77 12.61
C GLY A 87 27.85 2.67 13.00
N ALA A 88 27.34 1.44 13.13
CA ALA A 88 25.97 1.21 13.55
C ALA A 88 25.67 2.03 14.82
N TYR A 89 24.50 2.69 14.84
CA TYR A 89 24.02 3.53 15.95
C TYR A 89 24.70 4.89 16.12
N ALA A 90 25.82 5.14 15.45
CA ALA A 90 26.57 6.40 15.52
C ALA A 90 26.56 7.17 14.19
N ASP A 91 26.48 6.44 13.09
CA ASP A 91 26.56 6.95 11.74
C ASP A 91 25.19 6.83 11.04
N ASN A 92 24.83 7.89 10.31
CA ASN A 92 23.71 7.91 9.37
C ASN A 92 24.20 8.54 8.07
N LEU A 93 25.16 7.87 7.44
CA LEU A 93 25.85 8.37 6.27
C LEU A 93 24.98 8.20 5.02
N THR A 94 25.10 9.14 4.10
CA THR A 94 24.44 9.03 2.80
C THR A 94 24.98 7.84 2.04
N GLU A 95 24.09 7.00 1.53
CA GLU A 95 24.40 5.86 0.68
C GLU A 95 23.87 6.12 -0.74
N LEU A 96 24.61 5.65 -1.74
CA LEU A 96 24.15 5.69 -3.13
C LEU A 96 23.14 4.57 -3.35
N PHE A 97 22.13 4.82 -4.19
CA PHE A 97 21.25 3.77 -4.66
C PHE A 97 22.03 2.75 -5.50
N GLU A 98 21.95 1.48 -5.12
CA GLU A 98 22.72 0.40 -5.75
C GLU A 98 22.05 -0.14 -7.03
N ALA A 99 20.72 0.02 -7.17
CA ALA A 99 19.97 -0.47 -8.31
C ALA A 99 19.39 0.67 -9.16
N PHE A 100 19.33 0.43 -10.48
CA PHE A 100 18.57 1.23 -11.43
C PHE A 100 17.73 0.30 -12.29
N VAL A 101 16.41 0.49 -12.27
CA VAL A 101 15.44 -0.35 -12.99
C VAL A 101 14.90 0.45 -14.16
N MET A 102 14.98 -0.11 -15.38
CA MET A 102 14.39 0.54 -16.57
C MET A 102 12.95 0.10 -16.77
N ASP A 103 12.69 -1.21 -16.71
CA ASP A 103 11.39 -1.84 -16.86
C ASP A 103 11.10 -2.76 -15.66
N GLN A 104 9.91 -2.64 -15.09
CA GLN A 104 9.51 -3.42 -13.92
C GLN A 104 8.53 -4.55 -14.31
N PRO A 105 8.95 -5.82 -14.37
CA PRO A 105 8.05 -6.95 -14.54
C PRO A 105 7.32 -7.30 -13.23
N PHE A 106 6.05 -7.68 -13.39
CA PHE A 106 5.16 -8.17 -12.33
C PHE A 106 4.51 -9.47 -12.79
N PHE A 107 4.87 -10.59 -12.17
CA PHE A 107 4.33 -11.93 -12.37
C PHE A 107 4.08 -12.26 -13.86
N THR A 108 5.09 -12.06 -14.71
CA THR A 108 4.97 -12.20 -16.18
C THR A 108 4.95 -13.64 -16.67
N ASN A 109 5.15 -14.61 -15.76
CA ASN A 109 5.01 -16.04 -16.05
C ASN A 109 3.61 -16.32 -16.64
N PRO A 110 3.50 -17.07 -17.77
CA PRO A 110 2.22 -17.40 -18.38
C PRO A 110 1.17 -18.08 -17.47
N ALA A 111 1.60 -18.71 -16.38
CA ALA A 111 0.71 -19.28 -15.36
C ALA A 111 0.02 -18.19 -14.51
N PHE A 112 0.65 -17.02 -14.33
CA PHE A 112 0.13 -15.88 -13.59
C PHE A 112 -0.57 -14.91 -14.53
N LYS A 113 -1.81 -15.24 -14.89
CA LYS A 113 -2.63 -14.42 -15.79
C LYS A 113 -3.13 -13.11 -15.18
N PHE A 114 -2.43 -12.52 -14.21
CA PHE A 114 -2.70 -11.19 -13.66
C PHE A 114 -1.51 -10.21 -13.81
N GLY A 115 -0.35 -10.72 -14.21
CA GLY A 115 0.88 -9.93 -14.31
C GLY A 115 1.00 -9.07 -15.56
N TYR A 116 1.93 -8.11 -15.51
CA TYR A 116 2.25 -7.13 -16.56
C TYR A 116 3.71 -6.68 -16.48
N VAL A 117 4.19 -6.00 -17.52
CA VAL A 117 5.45 -5.23 -17.45
C VAL A 117 5.12 -3.75 -17.44
N LYS A 118 5.63 -2.99 -16.47
CA LYS A 118 5.63 -1.54 -16.55
C LYS A 118 6.94 -1.11 -17.21
N GLU A 119 6.86 -0.72 -18.47
CA GLU A 119 8.01 -0.23 -19.22
C GLU A 119 8.35 1.22 -18.84
N GLY A 120 9.63 1.58 -18.90
CA GLY A 120 10.13 2.93 -18.75
C GLY A 120 9.97 3.54 -17.36
N VAL A 121 10.02 2.73 -16.29
CA VAL A 121 9.99 3.23 -14.91
C VAL A 121 11.20 4.10 -14.58
N ASN A 122 12.39 3.73 -15.05
CA ASN A 122 13.64 4.50 -14.93
C ASN A 122 13.90 5.06 -13.52
N TRP A 123 13.79 4.24 -12.48
CA TRP A 123 14.03 4.67 -11.09
C TRP A 123 15.32 4.11 -10.52
N TYR A 124 15.85 4.80 -9.51
CA TYR A 124 16.87 4.28 -8.61
C TYR A 124 16.21 3.60 -7.42
N GLU A 125 16.76 2.46 -6.99
CA GLU A 125 16.22 1.65 -5.90
C GLU A 125 17.28 1.32 -4.86
N ALA A 126 16.84 1.27 -3.60
CA ALA A 126 17.61 0.88 -2.43
C ALA A 126 17.11 -0.50 -1.94
N PRO A 127 17.55 -1.60 -2.57
CA PRO A 127 16.96 -2.92 -2.35
C PRO A 127 17.25 -3.48 -0.95
N GLY A 128 16.21 -4.06 -0.35
CA GLY A 128 16.35 -4.93 0.83
C GLY A 128 16.63 -4.23 2.17
N ILE A 129 16.52 -2.89 2.26
CA ILE A 129 16.66 -2.19 3.55
C ILE A 129 15.53 -2.61 4.50
N PRO A 130 15.83 -3.23 5.66
CA PRO A 130 14.83 -3.45 6.70
C PRO A 130 14.45 -2.12 7.38
N LEU A 131 13.16 -1.95 7.64
CA LEU A 131 12.59 -0.76 8.27
C LEU A 131 12.02 -1.10 9.64
N THR A 132 12.22 -0.21 10.61
CA THR A 132 11.71 -0.35 11.98
C THR A 132 11.07 0.96 12.44
N ALA A 133 10.07 0.85 13.29
CA ALA A 133 9.45 2.00 13.96
C ALA A 133 10.30 2.56 15.09
N TYR A 134 11.39 1.92 15.49
CA TYR A 134 12.21 2.39 16.61
C TYR A 134 13.54 2.93 16.11
N ASP A 135 13.88 4.13 16.56
CA ASP A 135 15.16 4.76 16.26
C ASP A 135 16.31 4.19 17.11
N ASP A 136 17.51 4.73 16.91
CA ASP A 136 18.69 4.27 17.62
C ASP A 136 18.74 4.60 19.11
N PHE A 137 17.83 5.44 19.59
CA PHE A 137 17.62 5.75 21.00
C PHE A 137 16.47 4.93 21.60
N GLY A 138 15.87 4.03 20.83
CA GLY A 138 14.77 3.19 21.25
C GLY A 138 13.46 3.97 21.37
N LEU A 139 13.30 5.06 20.62
CA LEU A 139 12.05 5.82 20.56
C LEU A 139 11.25 5.44 19.32
N GLU A 140 9.95 5.28 19.51
CA GLU A 140 9.04 4.96 18.42
C GLU A 140 8.75 6.19 17.53
N ASN A 141 8.96 6.03 16.23
CA ASN A 141 8.51 6.87 15.15
C ASN A 141 7.88 5.98 14.06
N PRO A 142 6.54 5.80 14.05
CA PRO A 142 5.88 4.94 13.08
C PRO A 142 5.92 5.49 11.64
N TRP A 143 6.23 6.78 11.44
CA TRP A 143 6.36 7.42 10.13
C TRP A 143 7.76 8.03 9.96
N PRO A 144 8.82 7.20 9.90
CA PRO A 144 10.19 7.68 9.81
C PRO A 144 10.42 8.43 8.50
N LEU A 145 11.22 9.48 8.56
CA LEU A 145 11.61 10.27 7.40
C LEU A 145 12.95 9.78 6.86
N PHE A 146 13.01 9.52 5.56
CA PHE A 146 14.25 9.31 4.83
C PHE A 146 14.52 10.54 3.97
N ARG A 147 15.79 10.94 3.92
CA ARG A 147 16.26 12.01 3.04
C ARG A 147 16.76 11.43 1.72
N VAL A 148 16.18 11.88 0.62
CA VAL A 148 16.64 11.57 -0.74
C VAL A 148 17.29 12.81 -1.34
N GLN A 149 18.46 12.66 -1.95
CA GLN A 149 19.23 13.77 -2.53
C GLN A 149 19.71 13.43 -3.94
N ALA A 150 19.58 14.40 -4.84
CA ALA A 150 20.29 14.38 -6.12
C ALA A 150 21.61 15.15 -5.94
N ILE A 151 22.74 14.51 -6.21
CA ILE A 151 24.08 15.09 -6.01
C ILE A 151 24.83 15.04 -7.35
N ASP A 152 25.41 16.17 -7.76
CA ASP A 152 26.21 16.22 -8.99
C ASP A 152 27.58 15.56 -8.82
N ALA A 153 28.32 15.40 -9.93
CA ALA A 153 29.66 14.80 -9.92
C ALA A 153 30.70 15.60 -9.11
N GLY A 154 30.41 16.87 -8.78
CA GLY A 154 31.24 17.73 -7.93
C GLY A 154 30.91 17.62 -6.43
N GLY A 155 29.88 16.86 -6.06
CA GLY A 155 29.40 16.72 -4.67
C GLY A 155 28.39 17.79 -4.26
N THR A 156 27.87 18.59 -5.20
CA THR A 156 26.85 19.60 -4.92
C THR A 156 25.49 18.93 -4.86
N VAL A 157 24.77 19.11 -3.75
CA VAL A 157 23.36 18.73 -3.67
C VAL A 157 22.54 19.64 -4.58
N LEU A 158 21.94 19.07 -5.62
CA LEU A 158 21.09 19.76 -6.59
C LEU A 158 19.64 19.86 -6.11
N ALA A 159 19.15 18.80 -5.46
CA ALA A 159 17.81 18.72 -4.90
C ALA A 159 17.82 17.80 -3.67
N SER A 160 16.89 18.03 -2.75
CA SER A 160 16.72 17.24 -1.53
C SER A 160 15.25 17.22 -1.16
N ASN A 161 14.75 16.07 -0.70
CA ASN A 161 13.41 15.93 -0.16
C ASN A 161 13.42 14.92 0.98
N ASP A 162 12.64 15.17 2.02
CA ASP A 162 12.42 14.25 3.15
C ASP A 162 11.03 13.63 3.00
N THR A 163 10.96 12.30 2.94
CA THR A 163 9.71 11.56 2.73
C THR A 163 9.52 10.45 3.73
N VAL A 164 8.27 10.14 4.06
CA VAL A 164 7.93 9.02 4.95
C VAL A 164 8.21 7.70 4.24
N VAL A 165 8.81 6.76 4.96
CA VAL A 165 8.93 5.36 4.51
C VAL A 165 7.98 4.51 5.36
N PRO A 166 7.06 3.75 4.75
CA PRO A 166 6.05 3.01 5.50
C PRO A 166 6.66 1.82 6.24
N ILE A 167 6.19 1.58 7.47
CA ILE A 167 6.53 0.40 8.28
C ILE A 167 5.31 -0.50 8.39
N SER A 168 5.52 -1.81 8.21
CA SER A 168 4.46 -2.81 8.25
C SER A 168 4.52 -3.78 9.43
N GLY A 169 5.39 -3.52 10.42
CA GLY A 169 5.67 -4.45 11.52
C GLY A 169 4.65 -4.50 12.65
N GLU A 170 3.60 -3.66 12.62
CA GLU A 170 2.58 -3.65 13.68
C GLU A 170 1.49 -4.72 13.43
N ALA A 171 1.35 -5.66 14.38
CA ALA A 171 0.22 -6.58 14.50
C ALA A 171 -0.15 -6.76 15.99
N ASN A 172 -1.40 -7.15 16.28
CA ASN A 172 -1.95 -7.23 17.64
C ASN A 172 -2.59 -8.59 17.93
N CYS A 173 -1.93 -9.67 17.52
CA CYS A 173 -2.40 -11.05 17.71
C CYS A 173 -2.72 -11.37 19.19
N GLY A 174 -1.95 -10.77 20.12
CA GLY A 174 -2.10 -10.95 21.56
C GLY A 174 -3.47 -10.54 22.12
N SER A 175 -4.24 -9.68 21.43
CA SER A 175 -5.59 -9.29 21.87
C SER A 175 -6.53 -10.49 22.08
N CYS A 176 -6.33 -11.56 21.32
CA CYS A 176 -7.08 -12.80 21.42
C CYS A 176 -6.21 -14.00 21.83
N HIS A 177 -4.94 -14.02 21.39
CA HIS A 177 -4.05 -15.16 21.55
C HIS A 177 -3.19 -15.13 22.81
N ASN A 178 -3.12 -14.03 23.55
CA ASN A 178 -2.52 -14.04 24.87
C ASN A 178 -3.43 -14.74 25.88
N ALA A 179 -2.81 -15.28 26.93
CA ALA A 179 -3.54 -15.69 28.11
C ALA A 179 -4.30 -14.49 28.71
N PRO A 180 -5.46 -14.70 29.36
CA PRO A 180 -6.18 -13.60 30.02
C PRO A 180 -5.37 -12.85 31.08
N VAL A 181 -4.41 -13.52 31.72
CA VAL A 181 -3.48 -12.89 32.68
C VAL A 181 -2.56 -11.86 32.03
N ASP A 182 -2.31 -12.01 30.73
CA ASP A 182 -1.45 -11.18 29.89
C ASP A 182 -2.25 -10.23 28.99
N GLY A 183 -3.52 -9.99 29.33
CA GLY A 183 -4.37 -9.01 28.65
C GLY A 183 -5.09 -9.51 27.40
N GLY A 184 -5.00 -10.80 27.06
CA GLY A 184 -5.83 -11.40 26.02
C GLY A 184 -7.31 -11.51 26.44
N ASN A 185 -8.24 -11.45 25.49
CA ASN A 185 -9.67 -11.57 25.76
C ASN A 185 -10.12 -13.02 26.06
N GLY A 186 -9.25 -14.01 25.86
CA GLY A 186 -9.50 -15.43 26.12
C GLY A 186 -10.26 -16.18 25.02
N GLU A 187 -10.68 -15.52 23.95
CA GLU A 187 -11.54 -16.10 22.92
C GLU A 187 -10.80 -17.11 22.03
N ALA A 188 -9.52 -16.88 21.74
CA ALA A 188 -8.70 -17.88 21.03
C ALA A 188 -8.20 -18.96 22.00
N THR A 189 -7.64 -18.56 23.14
CA THR A 189 -6.95 -19.47 24.06
C THR A 189 -7.88 -20.46 24.78
N ARG A 190 -9.19 -20.18 24.90
CA ARG A 190 -10.17 -21.17 25.40
C ARG A 190 -10.24 -22.47 24.60
N SER A 191 -9.77 -22.44 23.36
CA SER A 191 -9.78 -23.62 22.47
C SER A 191 -8.52 -24.47 22.63
N LEU A 192 -7.50 -23.99 23.34
CA LEU A 192 -6.28 -24.74 23.61
C LEU A 192 -6.55 -25.88 24.59
N VAL A 193 -5.99 -27.05 24.29
CA VAL A 193 -5.89 -28.14 25.26
C VAL A 193 -4.68 -27.89 26.15
N GLY A 194 -4.94 -27.53 27.42
CA GLY A 194 -3.90 -27.21 28.41
C GLY A 194 -3.94 -25.75 28.81
N GLU A 195 -2.96 -25.33 29.62
CA GLU A 195 -2.83 -23.93 30.00
C GLU A 195 -2.21 -23.12 28.85
N PRO A 196 -2.77 -21.96 28.50
CA PRO A 196 -2.14 -21.04 27.56
C PRO A 196 -0.77 -20.60 28.05
N ALA A 197 0.17 -20.44 27.13
CA ALA A 197 1.44 -19.77 27.39
C ALA A 197 1.21 -18.34 27.85
N THR A 198 2.12 -17.88 28.70
CA THR A 198 2.17 -16.54 29.28
C THR A 198 3.55 -15.92 29.06
N VAL A 199 3.72 -14.64 29.41
CA VAL A 199 5.04 -13.98 29.41
C VAL A 199 6.09 -14.71 30.26
N LEU A 200 5.66 -15.52 31.24
CA LEU A 200 6.55 -16.32 32.07
C LEU A 200 7.20 -17.49 31.32
N ASP A 201 6.67 -17.85 30.15
CA ASP A 201 7.22 -18.89 29.29
C ASP A 201 8.30 -18.35 28.33
N ASP A 202 8.49 -17.03 28.26
CA ASP A 202 9.57 -16.40 27.49
C ASP A 202 10.93 -16.63 28.18
N PRO A 203 11.88 -17.34 27.55
CA PRO A 203 13.22 -17.54 28.10
C PRO A 203 14.03 -16.23 28.22
N GLN A 204 13.59 -15.15 27.58
CA GLN A 204 14.21 -13.83 27.61
C GLN A 204 13.41 -12.80 28.43
N LEU A 205 12.44 -13.23 29.25
CA LEU A 205 11.73 -12.33 30.16
C LEU A 205 12.72 -11.48 30.98
N ASP A 206 12.43 -10.18 31.10
CA ASP A 206 13.27 -9.13 31.69
C ASP A 206 14.53 -8.74 30.88
N ALA A 207 14.95 -9.53 29.89
CA ALA A 207 16.04 -9.18 28.96
C ALA A 207 15.53 -8.50 27.67
N VAL A 208 14.22 -8.55 27.43
CA VAL A 208 13.52 -7.87 26.34
C VAL A 208 12.39 -6.98 26.90
N PRO A 209 11.88 -6.00 26.14
CA PRO A 209 10.69 -5.25 26.53
C PRO A 209 9.49 -6.19 26.75
N LEU A 210 8.64 -5.87 27.72
CA LEU A 210 7.48 -6.70 28.06
C LEU A 210 6.59 -7.01 26.85
N ASP A 211 6.42 -6.04 25.93
CA ASP A 211 5.62 -6.23 24.72
C ASP A 211 6.19 -7.34 23.81
N VAL A 212 7.51 -7.55 23.81
CA VAL A 212 8.16 -8.66 23.09
C VAL A 212 7.86 -10.00 23.76
N SER A 213 7.87 -10.07 25.10
CA SER A 213 7.48 -11.29 25.82
C SER A 213 5.98 -11.60 25.67
N LEU A 214 5.14 -10.56 25.55
CA LEU A 214 3.71 -10.71 25.25
C LEU A 214 3.51 -11.27 23.83
N GLU A 215 4.25 -10.78 22.84
CA GLU A 215 4.24 -11.31 21.48
C GLU A 215 4.71 -12.77 21.44
N TYR A 216 5.81 -13.11 22.13
CA TYR A 216 6.30 -14.48 22.26
C TYR A 216 5.24 -15.44 22.80
N ALA A 217 4.51 -15.05 23.86
CA ALA A 217 3.45 -15.86 24.45
C ALA A 217 2.28 -16.06 23.46
N ALA A 218 1.88 -15.00 22.74
CA ALA A 218 0.87 -15.06 21.69
C ALA A 218 1.28 -16.03 20.58
N ASP A 219 2.51 -15.93 20.09
CA ASP A 219 3.05 -16.78 19.03
C ASP A 219 3.07 -18.25 19.44
N LEU A 220 3.47 -18.53 20.68
CA LEU A 220 3.45 -19.90 21.20
C LEU A 220 2.01 -20.46 21.26
N ASN A 221 1.05 -19.65 21.70
CA ASN A 221 -0.36 -20.03 21.73
C ASN A 221 -0.95 -20.22 20.32
N LEU A 222 -0.56 -19.37 19.36
CA LEU A 222 -0.93 -19.48 17.94
C LEU A 222 -0.44 -20.81 17.35
N VAL A 223 0.84 -21.12 17.54
CA VAL A 223 1.47 -22.33 17.03
C VAL A 223 0.85 -23.58 17.67
N ARG A 224 0.58 -23.55 18.98
CA ARG A 224 -0.13 -24.65 19.67
C ARG A 224 -1.55 -24.87 19.14
N LEU A 225 -2.30 -23.79 18.88
CA LEU A 225 -3.62 -23.89 18.27
C LEU A 225 -3.54 -24.48 16.86
N HIS A 226 -2.51 -24.08 16.09
CA HIS A 226 -2.26 -24.62 14.77
C HIS A 226 -1.97 -26.13 14.83
N ASP A 227 -1.02 -26.54 15.68
CA ASP A 227 -0.66 -27.95 15.91
C ASP A 227 -1.86 -28.79 16.35
N GLN A 228 -2.66 -28.29 17.30
CA GLN A 228 -3.89 -28.96 17.74
C GLN A 228 -4.90 -29.14 16.60
N LYS A 229 -5.10 -28.11 15.77
CA LYS A 229 -6.11 -28.12 14.71
C LYS A 229 -5.69 -28.96 13.50
N HIS A 230 -4.40 -28.92 13.15
CA HIS A 230 -3.87 -29.48 11.92
C HIS A 230 -3.01 -30.74 12.12
N GLY A 231 -2.71 -31.10 13.37
CA GLY A 231 -1.83 -32.24 13.69
C GLY A 231 -0.38 -32.00 13.28
N THR A 232 0.05 -30.74 13.23
CA THR A 232 1.44 -30.35 12.97
C THR A 232 2.28 -30.40 14.26
N ASP A 233 3.58 -30.16 14.14
CA ASP A 233 4.55 -30.11 15.25
C ASP A 233 5.42 -28.85 15.13
N LEU A 234 4.77 -27.72 14.85
CA LEU A 234 5.42 -26.44 14.60
C LEU A 234 6.03 -25.85 15.87
N GLU A 235 5.46 -26.12 17.06
CA GLU A 235 6.05 -25.66 18.34
C GLU A 235 7.48 -26.19 18.50
N ASN A 236 7.73 -27.43 18.06
CA ASN A 236 9.05 -28.05 18.10
C ASN A 236 9.88 -27.84 16.82
N SER A 237 9.35 -27.12 15.84
CA SER A 237 9.98 -26.88 14.52
C SER A 237 10.26 -25.39 14.28
N GLN A 238 10.86 -24.72 15.27
CA GLN A 238 11.18 -23.29 15.22
C GLN A 238 12.49 -22.98 14.46
N PRO A 239 12.62 -21.79 13.83
CA PRO A 239 11.61 -20.73 13.73
C PRO A 239 10.48 -21.10 12.76
N VAL A 240 9.25 -20.69 13.09
CA VAL A 240 8.07 -20.92 12.26
C VAL A 240 7.85 -19.71 11.37
N VAL A 241 7.80 -19.95 10.06
CA VAL A 241 7.45 -18.92 9.08
C VAL A 241 6.23 -19.41 8.32
N CYS A 242 5.08 -18.82 8.62
CA CYS A 242 3.78 -19.26 8.08
C CYS A 242 3.80 -19.34 6.55
N GLN A 243 4.51 -18.41 5.90
CA GLN A 243 4.57 -18.28 4.45
C GLN A 243 5.43 -19.36 3.78
N THR A 244 6.17 -20.18 4.52
CA THR A 244 6.77 -21.42 4.02
C THR A 244 5.69 -22.41 3.56
N CYS A 245 4.53 -22.39 4.21
CA CYS A 245 3.35 -23.19 3.82
C CYS A 245 2.27 -22.33 3.15
N HIS A 246 2.06 -21.09 3.59
CA HIS A 246 0.96 -20.23 3.14
C HIS A 246 1.46 -19.14 2.21
N TYR A 247 1.44 -19.40 0.89
CA TYR A 247 1.96 -18.46 -0.12
C TYR A 247 1.41 -17.03 0.01
N THR A 248 2.24 -16.04 -0.27
CA THR A 248 1.83 -14.65 -0.50
C THR A 248 2.64 -14.07 -1.65
N PRO A 249 2.02 -13.44 -2.66
CA PRO A 249 2.75 -12.76 -3.73
C PRO A 249 3.75 -11.71 -3.22
N ALA A 250 3.48 -11.08 -2.07
CA ALA A 250 4.33 -10.03 -1.51
C ALA A 250 5.72 -10.51 -1.04
N LEU A 251 5.88 -11.80 -0.72
CA LEU A 251 7.16 -12.41 -0.35
C LEU A 251 7.79 -13.23 -1.47
N ASP A 252 7.12 -13.33 -2.63
CA ASP A 252 7.68 -13.96 -3.81
C ASP A 252 8.50 -12.94 -4.61
N LEU A 253 9.63 -12.54 -4.03
CA LEU A 253 10.47 -11.46 -4.53
C LEU A 253 11.01 -11.75 -5.94
N ALA A 254 11.23 -13.02 -6.25
CA ALA A 254 11.66 -13.49 -7.57
C ALA A 254 10.50 -13.84 -8.50
N GLN A 255 9.24 -13.75 -8.04
CA GLN A 255 8.00 -13.97 -8.81
C GLN A 255 7.89 -15.39 -9.41
N LEU A 256 8.47 -16.39 -8.73
CA LEU A 256 8.53 -17.78 -9.17
C LEU A 256 7.21 -18.51 -9.00
N GLY A 257 6.33 -17.99 -8.15
CA GLY A 257 5.09 -18.58 -7.75
C GLY A 257 5.15 -19.38 -6.44
N PRO A 258 4.02 -20.00 -6.08
CA PRO A 258 3.99 -20.99 -5.01
C PRO A 258 4.95 -22.16 -5.31
N LEU A 259 5.83 -22.45 -4.35
CA LEU A 259 6.82 -23.52 -4.41
C LEU A 259 6.52 -24.63 -3.40
N GLY A 260 6.83 -25.87 -3.75
CA GLY A 260 6.59 -27.07 -2.97
C GLY A 260 7.44 -28.24 -3.45
N PRO A 261 7.48 -29.37 -2.74
CA PRO A 261 8.17 -30.59 -3.20
C PRO A 261 7.69 -31.06 -4.60
N GLU A 262 6.46 -30.70 -4.99
CA GLU A 262 5.87 -31.01 -6.29
C GLU A 262 6.54 -30.30 -7.47
N ASN A 263 7.12 -29.12 -7.24
CA ASN A 263 7.86 -28.35 -8.24
C ASN A 263 9.28 -28.01 -7.76
N ASP A 264 9.81 -28.79 -6.82
CA ASP A 264 11.18 -28.65 -6.36
C ASP A 264 12.16 -29.31 -7.34
N GLY A 265 13.29 -28.65 -7.54
CA GLY A 265 14.34 -29.10 -8.42
C GLY A 265 15.58 -28.21 -8.26
N PRO A 266 16.71 -28.63 -8.84
CA PRO A 266 17.93 -27.85 -8.74
C PRO A 266 17.80 -26.53 -9.49
N LEU A 267 18.29 -25.44 -8.90
CA LEU A 267 18.54 -24.21 -9.64
C LEU A 267 19.81 -24.41 -10.46
N VAL A 268 19.67 -24.37 -11.78
CA VAL A 268 20.79 -24.50 -12.72
C VAL A 268 20.98 -23.18 -13.46
N LEU A 269 22.10 -22.52 -13.22
CA LEU A 269 22.48 -21.28 -13.91
C LEU A 269 23.67 -21.59 -14.82
N ASN A 270 23.56 -21.26 -16.11
CA ASN A 270 24.61 -21.48 -17.12
C ASN A 270 25.16 -22.91 -17.15
N GLY A 271 24.30 -23.91 -16.90
CA GLY A 271 24.68 -25.33 -16.91
C GLY A 271 25.36 -25.83 -15.63
N VAL A 272 25.45 -25.00 -14.58
CA VAL A 272 25.98 -25.37 -13.26
C VAL A 272 24.83 -25.39 -12.25
N THR A 273 24.68 -26.49 -11.51
CA THR A 273 23.78 -26.55 -10.35
C THR A 273 24.33 -25.63 -9.27
N VAL A 274 23.60 -24.56 -8.95
CA VAL A 274 23.96 -23.59 -7.91
C VAL A 274 23.22 -23.84 -6.60
N SER A 275 22.09 -24.54 -6.66
CA SER A 275 21.32 -24.97 -5.50
C SER A 275 20.61 -26.28 -5.83
N ASP A 276 20.53 -27.18 -4.85
CA ASP A 276 19.88 -28.49 -5.01
C ASP A 276 18.34 -28.40 -4.93
N SER A 277 17.81 -27.34 -4.32
CA SER A 277 16.37 -27.15 -4.09
C SER A 277 15.97 -25.70 -4.29
N LEU A 278 15.09 -25.47 -5.26
CA LEU A 278 14.44 -24.18 -5.50
C LEU A 278 13.35 -23.92 -4.45
N ALA A 279 12.64 -24.95 -4.01
CA ALA A 279 11.58 -24.81 -3.02
C ALA A 279 12.14 -24.52 -1.62
N ASN A 280 13.35 -25.01 -1.30
CA ASN A 280 14.03 -24.82 -0.02
C ASN A 280 13.12 -25.05 1.20
N GLY A 281 12.44 -26.19 1.23
CA GLY A 281 11.54 -26.57 2.34
C GLY A 281 10.15 -25.92 2.31
N ARG A 282 9.85 -25.03 1.35
CA ARG A 282 8.49 -24.54 1.10
C ARG A 282 7.55 -25.68 0.69
N ASP A 283 6.28 -25.57 1.08
CA ASP A 283 5.20 -26.52 0.76
C ASP A 283 3.91 -25.80 0.30
N GLN A 284 4.08 -24.66 -0.37
CA GLN A 284 3.03 -23.68 -0.61
C GLN A 284 1.89 -24.14 -1.52
N ILE A 285 2.15 -25.11 -2.39
CA ILE A 285 1.17 -25.57 -3.40
C ILE A 285 -0.01 -26.32 -2.76
N LYS A 286 0.20 -26.91 -1.58
CA LYS A 286 -0.81 -27.73 -0.89
C LYS A 286 -1.75 -26.93 -0.02
N HIS A 287 -1.39 -25.69 0.30
CA HIS A 287 -2.10 -24.91 1.29
C HIS A 287 -2.68 -23.64 0.68
N LYS A 288 -3.72 -23.13 1.33
CA LYS A 288 -4.29 -21.85 0.96
C LYS A 288 -3.28 -20.72 1.26
N SER A 289 -3.39 -19.61 0.54
CA SER A 289 -2.52 -18.45 0.72
C SER A 289 -2.59 -17.89 2.14
N MET A 290 -1.61 -17.08 2.52
CA MET A 290 -1.62 -16.38 3.81
C MET A 290 -2.85 -15.49 3.94
N SER A 291 -3.23 -14.78 2.87
CA SER A 291 -4.45 -13.96 2.87
C SER A 291 -5.69 -14.81 3.13
N ASN A 292 -5.81 -15.96 2.48
CA ASN A 292 -6.98 -16.81 2.65
C ASN A 292 -7.11 -17.31 4.09
N VAL A 293 -6.04 -17.89 4.65
CA VAL A 293 -6.10 -18.51 5.99
C VAL A 293 -6.28 -17.47 7.09
N MET A 294 -5.73 -16.26 6.93
CA MET A 294 -5.98 -15.17 7.86
C MET A 294 -7.40 -14.63 7.72
N HIS A 295 -7.81 -14.22 6.52
CA HIS A 295 -9.07 -13.50 6.37
C HIS A 295 -10.30 -14.41 6.42
N SER A 296 -10.29 -15.56 5.74
CA SER A 296 -11.47 -16.44 5.69
C SER A 296 -11.76 -17.10 7.04
N HIS A 297 -10.72 -17.45 7.80
CA HIS A 297 -10.91 -18.00 9.14
C HIS A 297 -11.40 -16.90 10.08
N HIS A 298 -10.67 -15.80 10.22
CA HIS A 298 -11.01 -14.74 11.17
C HIS A 298 -12.31 -14.00 10.81
N GLY A 299 -12.71 -13.98 9.54
CA GLY A 299 -14.02 -13.45 9.13
C GLY A 299 -15.22 -14.27 9.63
N THR A 300 -15.01 -15.52 10.09
CA THR A 300 -16.07 -16.44 10.51
C THR A 300 -16.04 -16.81 11.99
N VAL A 301 -14.98 -16.43 12.73
CA VAL A 301 -14.90 -16.74 14.16
C VAL A 301 -15.84 -15.87 14.97
N THR A 302 -16.49 -16.48 15.96
CA THR A 302 -17.42 -15.81 16.87
C THR A 302 -16.97 -15.92 18.32
N ASP A 303 -17.37 -14.95 19.11
CA ASP A 303 -17.17 -14.93 20.56
C ASP A 303 -18.05 -15.99 21.26
N ALA A 304 -18.04 -16.01 22.60
CA ALA A 304 -18.90 -16.90 23.40
C ALA A 304 -20.42 -16.64 23.24
N ASN A 305 -20.81 -15.43 22.82
CA ASN A 305 -22.19 -15.02 22.62
C ASN A 305 -22.69 -15.31 21.19
N GLY A 306 -21.80 -15.72 20.29
CA GLY A 306 -22.09 -15.97 18.88
C GLY A 306 -21.97 -14.73 17.99
N GLU A 307 -21.40 -13.64 18.50
CA GLU A 307 -21.12 -12.41 17.73
C GLU A 307 -19.77 -12.55 17.01
N LYS A 308 -19.63 -11.96 15.81
CA LYS A 308 -18.36 -11.98 15.08
C LYS A 308 -17.28 -11.27 15.91
N LEU A 309 -16.12 -11.90 16.12
CA LEU A 309 -14.98 -11.23 16.77
C LEU A 309 -14.42 -10.09 15.92
N PHE A 310 -14.53 -10.22 14.59
CA PHE A 310 -14.12 -9.23 13.62
C PHE A 310 -15.40 -8.72 12.92
N PRO A 311 -16.06 -7.67 13.46
CA PRO A 311 -17.35 -7.20 12.95
C PRO A 311 -17.26 -6.60 11.54
N ASP A 312 -18.32 -6.71 10.75
CA ASP A 312 -18.42 -5.93 9.51
C ASP A 312 -18.59 -4.45 9.85
N MET A 313 -17.90 -3.56 9.14
CA MET A 313 -18.00 -2.11 9.37
C MET A 313 -19.40 -1.63 8.98
N PRO A 314 -20.10 -0.85 9.82
CA PRO A 314 -21.40 -0.33 9.45
C PRO A 314 -21.29 0.64 8.26
N PRO A 315 -22.34 0.75 7.42
CA PRO A 315 -22.38 1.75 6.36
C PRO A 315 -22.20 3.17 6.89
N ALA A 316 -21.64 4.07 6.08
CA ALA A 316 -21.53 5.47 6.42
C ALA A 316 -22.92 6.12 6.53
N ILE A 317 -23.24 6.66 7.71
CA ILE A 317 -24.42 7.50 7.94
C ILE A 317 -23.98 8.94 7.74
N LYS A 318 -24.59 9.61 6.78
CA LYS A 318 -24.26 10.99 6.40
C LYS A 318 -25.36 11.94 6.82
N ASN A 319 -24.99 13.11 7.33
CA ASN A 319 -25.94 14.17 7.67
C ASN A 319 -26.44 14.92 6.42
N ASP A 320 -27.26 15.94 6.64
CA ASP A 320 -27.81 16.80 5.57
C ASP A 320 -26.72 17.51 4.75
N LEU A 321 -25.51 17.66 5.30
CA LEU A 321 -24.34 18.21 4.62
C LEU A 321 -23.48 17.13 3.94
N GLY A 322 -23.84 15.85 4.04
CA GLY A 322 -23.07 14.74 3.47
C GLY A 322 -21.86 14.30 4.29
N ILE A 323 -21.66 14.85 5.48
CA ILE A 323 -20.55 14.50 6.39
C ILE A 323 -20.91 13.22 7.15
N VAL A 324 -19.95 12.30 7.29
CA VAL A 324 -20.12 11.05 8.03
C VAL A 324 -20.27 11.32 9.53
N GLU A 325 -21.41 10.98 10.12
CA GLU A 325 -21.70 11.19 11.55
C GLU A 325 -21.29 10.00 12.42
N ASN A 326 -21.36 8.78 11.87
CA ASN A 326 -20.99 7.56 12.59
C ASN A 326 -19.50 7.18 12.39
N PHE A 327 -18.63 8.16 12.18
CA PHE A 327 -17.21 7.91 11.94
C PHE A 327 -16.56 7.14 13.09
N GLN A 328 -16.85 7.50 14.35
CA GLN A 328 -16.28 6.82 15.50
C GLN A 328 -16.71 5.34 15.58
N GLU A 329 -17.99 5.03 15.37
CA GLU A 329 -18.49 3.64 15.37
C GLU A 329 -17.80 2.80 14.28
N ARG A 330 -17.64 3.37 13.08
CA ARG A 330 -16.94 2.72 11.97
C ARG A 330 -15.46 2.55 12.25
N ARG A 331 -14.85 3.52 12.95
CA ARG A 331 -13.46 3.46 13.38
C ARG A 331 -13.24 2.41 14.47
N ASP A 332 -14.15 2.27 15.43
CA ASP A 332 -14.12 1.22 16.44
C ASP A 332 -14.19 -0.17 15.78
N ALA A 333 -15.03 -0.32 14.74
CA ALA A 333 -15.07 -1.54 13.94
C ALA A 333 -13.74 -1.78 13.19
N LEU A 334 -13.11 -0.75 12.62
CA LEU A 334 -11.79 -0.86 11.99
C LEU A 334 -10.71 -1.32 12.99
N GLU A 335 -10.70 -0.74 14.19
CA GLU A 335 -9.79 -1.09 15.28
C GLU A 335 -9.99 -2.52 15.74
N ALA A 336 -11.24 -2.99 15.85
CA ALA A 336 -11.56 -4.38 16.16
C ALA A 336 -11.31 -5.35 15.00
N THR A 337 -11.03 -4.86 13.78
CA THR A 337 -10.91 -5.71 12.58
C THR A 337 -9.54 -5.64 11.92
N CYS A 338 -9.40 -4.85 10.86
CA CYS A 338 -8.22 -4.82 10.01
C CYS A 338 -6.98 -4.41 10.80
N TYR A 339 -7.12 -3.51 11.77
CA TYR A 339 -6.01 -2.99 12.60
C TYR A 339 -5.56 -3.95 13.70
N GLN A 340 -6.20 -5.13 13.82
CA GLN A 340 -5.66 -6.21 14.64
C GLN A 340 -4.48 -6.91 13.97
N CYS A 341 -4.42 -6.91 12.64
CA CYS A 341 -3.42 -7.65 11.86
C CYS A 341 -2.58 -6.78 10.92
N HIS A 342 -3.13 -5.64 10.52
CA HIS A 342 -2.45 -4.65 9.70
C HIS A 342 -2.04 -3.44 10.55
N PRO A 343 -0.97 -2.74 10.18
CA PRO A 343 -0.53 -1.54 10.89
C PRO A 343 -1.67 -0.52 10.97
N GLY A 344 -1.92 0.03 12.15
CA GLY A 344 -3.04 0.96 12.30
C GLY A 344 -3.41 1.34 13.71
N ARG A 345 -3.28 0.44 14.69
CA ARG A 345 -3.65 0.75 16.08
C ARG A 345 -2.74 1.83 16.67
N ARG A 346 -1.47 1.83 16.30
CA ARG A 346 -0.50 2.87 16.63
C ARG A 346 -0.07 3.64 15.38
N THR A 347 0.06 3.00 14.23
CA THR A 347 0.62 3.68 13.06
C THR A 347 -0.40 4.39 12.18
N ASP A 348 -1.71 4.18 12.35
CA ASP A 348 -2.76 4.65 11.45
C ASP A 348 -2.38 4.53 9.96
N CYS A 349 -2.32 3.30 9.43
CA CYS A 349 -1.87 3.10 8.04
C CYS A 349 -2.67 3.96 7.04
N LEU A 350 -4.00 4.07 7.22
CA LEU A 350 -4.86 4.96 6.44
C LEU A 350 -5.01 6.34 7.11
N ARG A 351 -4.24 7.31 6.63
CA ARG A 351 -4.06 8.63 7.28
C ARG A 351 -4.08 9.82 6.32
N GLY A 352 -4.26 9.56 5.03
CA GLY A 352 -4.28 10.58 3.99
C GLY A 352 -5.63 11.27 3.78
N ALA A 353 -5.76 11.97 2.64
CA ALA A 353 -6.94 12.70 2.22
C ALA A 353 -8.25 11.88 2.27
N MET A 354 -8.19 10.58 1.95
CA MET A 354 -9.35 9.68 2.02
C MET A 354 -9.81 9.44 3.47
N SER A 355 -8.87 9.26 4.41
CA SER A 355 -9.17 9.14 5.84
C SER A 355 -9.82 10.43 6.36
N ASN A 356 -9.29 11.58 5.94
CA ASN A 356 -9.83 12.90 6.29
C ASN A 356 -11.27 13.09 5.80
N GLY A 357 -11.62 12.49 4.66
CA GLY A 357 -12.98 12.45 4.10
C GLY A 357 -13.91 11.42 4.77
N GLY A 358 -13.42 10.67 5.76
CA GLY A 358 -14.20 9.71 6.53
C GLY A 358 -14.23 8.30 5.93
N MET A 359 -13.43 8.00 4.89
CA MET A 359 -13.32 6.65 4.33
C MET A 359 -12.41 5.77 5.19
N LEU A 360 -12.74 4.49 5.28
CA LEU A 360 -12.01 3.47 6.04
C LEU A 360 -11.77 2.21 5.17
N CYS A 361 -10.94 1.28 5.65
CA CYS A 361 -10.43 0.16 4.84
C CYS A 361 -11.51 -0.66 4.13
N GLN A 362 -12.66 -0.90 4.78
CA GLN A 362 -13.74 -1.70 4.19
C GLN A 362 -14.51 -0.96 3.09
N ASP A 363 -14.42 0.37 2.96
CA ASP A 363 -14.97 1.11 1.81
C ASP A 363 -14.16 0.87 0.52
N CYS A 364 -12.89 0.46 0.67
CA CYS A 364 -11.98 0.22 -0.45
C CYS A 364 -11.84 -1.29 -0.74
N HIS A 365 -11.55 -2.10 0.29
CA HIS A 365 -11.17 -3.50 0.12
C HIS A 365 -12.34 -4.48 0.31
N GLY A 366 -13.41 -4.07 0.98
CA GLY A 366 -14.46 -4.96 1.47
C GLY A 366 -14.15 -5.55 2.85
N ASN A 367 -15.02 -6.43 3.33
CA ASN A 367 -14.88 -7.06 4.64
C ASN A 367 -13.92 -8.28 4.62
N MET A 368 -13.67 -8.87 5.80
CA MET A 368 -12.76 -10.01 5.97
C MET A 368 -13.12 -11.20 5.09
N GLU A 369 -14.39 -11.57 4.98
CA GLU A 369 -14.82 -12.70 4.17
C GLU A 369 -14.60 -12.44 2.67
N GLN A 370 -14.83 -11.21 2.21
CA GLN A 370 -14.60 -10.79 0.83
C GLN A 370 -13.11 -10.82 0.47
N VAL A 371 -12.24 -10.32 1.36
CA VAL A 371 -10.78 -10.34 1.16
C VAL A 371 -10.24 -11.77 1.22
N GLY A 372 -10.79 -12.61 2.10
CA GLY A 372 -10.40 -14.02 2.25
C GLY A 372 -10.90 -14.96 1.15
N ASN A 373 -11.83 -14.52 0.30
CA ASN A 373 -12.32 -15.29 -0.84
C ASN A 373 -11.39 -15.14 -2.05
N ASP A 374 -10.18 -15.68 -1.92
CA ASP A 374 -9.08 -15.45 -2.85
C ASP A 374 -8.83 -16.61 -3.85
N PHE A 375 -7.82 -16.46 -4.71
CA PHE A 375 -7.39 -17.44 -5.73
C PHE A 375 -7.01 -18.83 -5.22
N THR A 376 -6.84 -18.99 -3.90
CA THR A 376 -6.51 -20.28 -3.29
C THR A 376 -7.68 -20.92 -2.55
N ARG A 377 -8.90 -20.36 -2.62
CA ARG A 377 -10.06 -20.84 -1.83
C ARG A 377 -10.37 -22.33 -1.96
N ASN A 378 -10.02 -22.94 -3.10
CA ASN A 378 -10.24 -24.35 -3.43
C ASN A 378 -9.01 -25.23 -3.21
N VAL A 379 -7.88 -24.67 -2.76
CA VAL A 379 -6.66 -25.42 -2.47
C VAL A 379 -6.82 -26.20 -1.17
N ALA A 380 -6.38 -27.47 -1.22
CA ALA A 380 -6.30 -28.34 -0.06
C ALA A 380 -5.21 -29.41 -0.26
N PRO A 381 -4.59 -29.92 0.82
CA PRO A 381 -3.59 -30.98 0.72
C PRO A 381 -4.17 -32.31 0.25
N THR A 382 -5.49 -32.51 0.43
CA THR A 382 -6.23 -33.68 -0.05
C THR A 382 -7.65 -33.29 -0.46
N PRO A 383 -8.23 -33.91 -1.50
CA PRO A 383 -7.63 -34.92 -2.40
C PRO A 383 -6.55 -34.33 -3.32
N PRO A 384 -5.72 -35.14 -4.00
CA PRO A 384 -4.64 -34.64 -4.87
C PRO A 384 -5.09 -33.66 -5.97
N SER A 385 -6.35 -33.74 -6.41
CA SER A 385 -6.93 -32.80 -7.38
C SER A 385 -7.13 -31.38 -6.83
N ALA A 386 -7.07 -31.19 -5.51
CA ALA A 386 -7.16 -29.90 -4.85
C ALA A 386 -5.78 -29.27 -4.58
N VAL A 387 -4.69 -30.03 -4.72
CA VAL A 387 -3.32 -29.51 -4.62
C VAL A 387 -3.04 -28.61 -5.82
N GLY A 388 -2.60 -27.37 -5.57
CA GLY A 388 -2.36 -26.38 -6.63
C GLY A 388 -3.60 -25.95 -7.39
N ALA A 389 -4.81 -26.14 -6.84
CA ALA A 389 -6.08 -25.71 -7.43
C ALA A 389 -6.28 -24.18 -7.38
N PHE A 390 -5.32 -23.43 -7.91
CA PHE A 390 -5.32 -21.98 -8.00
C PHE A 390 -6.25 -21.49 -9.12
N GLU A 391 -6.99 -20.41 -8.85
CA GLU A 391 -7.91 -19.80 -9.82
C GLU A 391 -7.36 -18.50 -10.40
N LEU A 392 -6.61 -18.61 -11.51
CA LEU A 392 -5.89 -17.51 -12.16
C LEU A 392 -6.32 -17.35 -13.63
N GLY A 393 -7.35 -16.55 -13.88
CA GLY A 393 -7.96 -16.27 -15.19
C GLY A 393 -7.85 -14.83 -15.73
N GLY A 394 -7.22 -13.91 -14.99
CA GLY A 394 -6.95 -12.51 -15.36
C GLY A 394 -8.11 -11.53 -15.33
N GLY A 395 -9.35 -11.99 -15.39
CA GLY A 395 -10.53 -11.13 -15.30
C GLY A 395 -11.06 -10.96 -13.87
N PHE A 396 -10.33 -10.25 -13.01
CA PHE A 396 -10.83 -9.89 -11.66
C PHE A 396 -11.71 -8.65 -11.70
N TYR A 397 -11.26 -7.58 -12.36
CA TYR A 397 -11.86 -6.25 -12.30
C TYR A 397 -13.19 -6.13 -13.05
N LYS A 398 -14.03 -5.17 -12.62
CA LYS A 398 -15.28 -4.79 -13.31
C LYS A 398 -15.09 -3.54 -14.15
N THR A 399 -15.39 -3.62 -15.45
CA THR A 399 -15.56 -2.44 -16.30
C THR A 399 -16.99 -1.88 -16.15
N PRO A 400 -17.24 -0.61 -16.51
CA PRO A 400 -18.54 0.02 -16.28
C PRO A 400 -19.66 -0.55 -17.14
N GLU A 401 -19.31 -1.22 -18.24
CA GLU A 401 -20.22 -1.71 -19.29
C GLU A 401 -20.75 -3.14 -19.06
N LEU A 402 -20.29 -3.84 -18.03
CA LEU A 402 -20.65 -5.25 -17.82
C LEU A 402 -21.94 -5.41 -17.00
N VAL A 403 -23.02 -5.72 -17.72
CA VAL A 403 -24.29 -6.25 -17.21
C VAL A 403 -24.53 -7.64 -17.80
N ALA A 404 -24.93 -8.59 -16.96
CA ALA A 404 -25.41 -9.96 -17.27
C ALA A 404 -24.45 -10.95 -17.97
N GLU A 405 -23.42 -10.53 -18.70
CA GLU A 405 -22.52 -11.44 -19.46
C GLU A 405 -21.26 -11.91 -18.70
N ASP A 406 -21.06 -11.49 -17.44
CA ASP A 406 -19.97 -11.97 -16.55
C ASP A 406 -20.14 -13.44 -16.10
N VAL A 407 -21.15 -14.14 -16.63
CA VAL A 407 -21.34 -15.58 -16.46
C VAL A 407 -20.16 -16.32 -17.14
N GLY A 408 -19.09 -16.50 -16.38
CA GLY A 408 -17.85 -17.17 -16.79
C GLY A 408 -16.56 -16.46 -16.34
N LYS A 409 -16.60 -15.16 -16.00
CA LYS A 409 -15.46 -14.41 -15.46
C LYS A 409 -15.50 -14.42 -13.93
N SER A 410 -14.97 -15.49 -13.36
CA SER A 410 -15.11 -15.85 -11.95
C SER A 410 -13.81 -15.75 -11.14
N GLN A 411 -12.76 -15.10 -11.66
CA GLN A 411 -11.50 -15.04 -10.92
C GLN A 411 -11.73 -14.35 -9.56
N PRO A 412 -11.35 -14.99 -8.45
CA PRO A 412 -11.30 -14.36 -7.12
C PRO A 412 -10.12 -13.39 -6.99
N ARG A 413 -10.07 -12.66 -5.87
CA ARG A 413 -8.97 -11.75 -5.59
C ARG A 413 -7.62 -12.48 -5.58
N VAL A 414 -6.61 -11.89 -6.20
CA VAL A 414 -5.20 -12.17 -5.93
C VAL A 414 -4.69 -11.05 -5.03
N PRO A 415 -4.43 -11.30 -3.73
CA PRO A 415 -3.91 -10.29 -2.80
C PRO A 415 -2.66 -9.62 -3.36
N TRP A 416 -2.43 -8.34 -3.06
CA TRP A 416 -1.32 -7.51 -3.56
C TRP A 416 -1.39 -7.17 -5.06
N ALA A 417 -2.01 -8.01 -5.90
CA ALA A 417 -2.16 -7.76 -7.33
C ALA A 417 -3.52 -7.15 -7.71
N ASN A 418 -4.54 -7.37 -6.90
CA ASN A 418 -5.91 -6.92 -7.12
C ASN A 418 -6.32 -5.91 -6.06
N GLU A 419 -5.73 -4.72 -6.17
CA GLU A 419 -5.94 -3.63 -5.22
C GLU A 419 -6.91 -2.57 -5.78
N PRO A 420 -7.64 -1.86 -4.90
CA PRO A 420 -8.39 -0.66 -5.30
C PRO A 420 -7.44 0.39 -5.89
N GLY A 421 -7.89 1.07 -6.93
CA GLY A 421 -7.14 2.17 -7.55
C GLY A 421 -7.81 3.53 -7.38
N CYS A 422 -7.11 4.60 -7.71
CA CYS A 422 -7.62 5.96 -7.85
C CYS A 422 -8.88 5.96 -8.72
N GLY A 423 -8.84 5.27 -9.86
CA GLY A 423 -9.97 5.18 -10.78
C GLY A 423 -11.23 4.54 -10.17
N SER A 424 -11.09 3.76 -9.10
CA SER A 424 -12.22 3.10 -8.45
C SER A 424 -13.15 4.07 -7.72
N CYS A 425 -12.65 5.24 -7.31
CA CYS A 425 -13.44 6.32 -6.71
C CYS A 425 -13.44 7.60 -7.55
N HIS A 426 -12.32 7.92 -8.19
CA HIS A 426 -12.16 9.05 -9.09
C HIS A 426 -12.52 8.63 -10.52
N THR A 427 -13.81 8.31 -10.70
CA THR A 427 -14.32 7.63 -11.90
C THR A 427 -14.46 8.52 -13.14
N GLY A 428 -13.94 9.74 -13.09
CA GLY A 428 -14.01 10.72 -14.15
C GLY A 428 -14.05 12.14 -13.62
N ASP A 429 -14.71 13.02 -14.36
CA ASP A 429 -14.73 14.46 -14.11
C ASP A 429 -16.18 15.00 -13.96
N ALA A 430 -16.35 16.31 -13.90
CA ALA A 430 -17.67 16.92 -13.68
C ALA A 430 -18.65 16.69 -14.84
N MET A 431 -18.14 16.34 -16.03
CA MET A 431 -18.95 16.11 -17.23
C MET A 431 -19.27 14.62 -17.44
N ASP A 432 -18.33 13.74 -17.09
CA ASP A 432 -18.45 12.29 -17.27
C ASP A 432 -17.84 11.54 -16.09
N SER A 433 -18.69 10.94 -15.23
CA SER A 433 -18.32 10.11 -14.09
C SER A 433 -19.38 9.05 -13.79
N LEU A 434 -19.07 8.10 -12.90
CA LEU A 434 -20.01 7.06 -12.45
C LEU A 434 -20.86 7.48 -11.25
N SER A 435 -20.84 8.76 -10.88
CA SER A 435 -21.68 9.30 -9.82
C SER A 435 -23.17 9.08 -10.14
N GLY A 436 -23.93 8.60 -9.15
CA GLY A 436 -25.36 8.34 -9.30
C GLY A 436 -25.74 7.11 -10.13
N THR A 437 -24.76 6.34 -10.62
CA THR A 437 -25.02 5.06 -11.31
C THR A 437 -25.42 3.95 -10.33
N VAL A 438 -26.06 2.88 -10.83
CA VAL A 438 -26.57 1.80 -9.97
C VAL A 438 -25.43 1.14 -9.18
N GLY A 439 -25.64 1.02 -7.87
CA GLY A 439 -24.71 0.35 -6.95
C GLY A 439 -23.51 1.18 -6.54
N THR A 440 -23.34 2.42 -7.02
CA THR A 440 -22.26 3.31 -6.55
C THR A 440 -22.68 4.09 -5.31
N VAL A 441 -21.72 4.36 -4.42
CA VAL A 441 -21.91 5.25 -3.27
C VAL A 441 -21.20 6.55 -3.57
N VAL A 442 -21.96 7.63 -3.75
CA VAL A 442 -21.41 8.94 -4.10
C VAL A 442 -20.77 9.60 -2.88
N ASN A 443 -19.64 10.27 -3.08
CA ASN A 443 -19.08 11.17 -2.08
C ASN A 443 -19.81 12.52 -2.14
N ASN A 444 -20.42 12.93 -1.04
CA ASN A 444 -21.27 14.12 -1.01
C ASN A 444 -20.46 15.39 -0.81
N VAL A 445 -19.42 15.32 0.02
CA VAL A 445 -18.52 16.42 0.30
C VAL A 445 -17.07 15.97 0.39
N ASP A 446 -16.14 16.87 0.12
CA ASP A 446 -14.72 16.64 0.39
C ASP A 446 -14.38 16.81 1.88
N ALA A 447 -13.10 16.63 2.23
CA ALA A 447 -12.61 16.77 3.60
C ALA A 447 -12.75 18.20 4.17
N ASP A 448 -12.97 19.20 3.30
CA ASP A 448 -13.17 20.61 3.65
C ASP A 448 -14.66 21.01 3.61
N ALA A 449 -15.57 20.02 3.50
CA ALA A 449 -17.02 20.17 3.42
C ALA A 449 -17.54 20.88 2.15
N ASN A 450 -16.74 20.95 1.08
CA ASN A 450 -17.21 21.41 -0.22
C ASN A 450 -18.08 20.34 -0.89
N VAL A 451 -19.13 20.76 -1.59
CA VAL A 451 -19.99 19.83 -2.37
C VAL A 451 -19.15 19.12 -3.44
N ASP A 452 -19.15 17.79 -3.39
CA ASP A 452 -18.41 16.93 -4.32
C ASP A 452 -19.33 16.40 -5.42
N GLY A 453 -20.14 15.38 -5.12
CA GLY A 453 -21.11 14.83 -6.06
C GLY A 453 -20.51 14.15 -7.30
N ILE A 454 -19.18 14.09 -7.43
CA ILE A 454 -18.47 13.57 -8.61
C ILE A 454 -17.73 12.28 -8.25
N ARG A 455 -16.96 12.30 -7.17
CA ARG A 455 -16.19 11.14 -6.71
C ARG A 455 -17.08 10.14 -5.98
N LEU A 456 -16.67 8.88 -5.95
CA LEU A 456 -17.32 7.84 -5.14
C LEU A 456 -16.70 7.76 -3.75
N PHE A 457 -17.51 7.37 -2.77
CA PHE A 457 -17.12 7.09 -1.39
C PHE A 457 -16.69 5.63 -1.20
N GLN A 458 -17.06 4.74 -2.13
CA GLN A 458 -16.78 3.31 -2.08
C GLN A 458 -16.13 2.87 -3.39
N ALA A 459 -15.04 2.09 -3.31
CA ALA A 459 -14.24 1.70 -4.48
C ALA A 459 -14.86 0.56 -5.30
N PHE A 460 -15.91 -0.06 -4.79
CA PHE A 460 -16.65 -1.15 -5.42
C PHE A 460 -18.14 -0.88 -5.32
N ARG A 461 -18.93 -1.57 -6.15
CA ARG A 461 -20.39 -1.42 -6.10
C ARG A 461 -20.96 -2.13 -4.87
N SER A 462 -21.92 -1.52 -4.17
CA SER A 462 -22.47 -2.06 -2.92
C SER A 462 -23.23 -3.39 -3.08
N ASP A 463 -23.62 -3.74 -4.31
CA ASP A 463 -24.23 -5.03 -4.66
C ASP A 463 -23.20 -6.11 -5.05
N ASP A 464 -21.90 -5.78 -5.03
CA ASP A 464 -20.83 -6.72 -5.35
C ASP A 464 -20.40 -7.55 -4.15
N ALA A 465 -20.80 -8.82 -4.15
CA ALA A 465 -20.40 -9.79 -3.15
C ALA A 465 -18.87 -10.01 -3.05
N LYS A 466 -18.07 -9.67 -4.06
CA LYS A 466 -16.60 -9.83 -4.05
C LYS A 466 -15.82 -8.59 -3.64
N ALA A 467 -16.49 -7.44 -3.51
CA ALA A 467 -15.84 -6.13 -3.41
C ALA A 467 -14.80 -5.88 -4.53
N THR A 468 -15.21 -6.12 -5.78
CA THR A 468 -14.34 -5.92 -6.95
C THR A 468 -14.16 -4.42 -7.20
N PRO A 469 -12.92 -3.90 -7.27
CA PRO A 469 -12.67 -2.51 -7.59
C PRO A 469 -13.27 -2.11 -8.94
N ILE A 470 -13.86 -0.91 -8.96
CA ILE A 470 -14.37 -0.28 -10.17
C ILE A 470 -13.20 0.14 -11.06
N VAL A 471 -13.31 -0.13 -12.36
CA VAL A 471 -12.41 0.38 -13.38
C VAL A 471 -13.21 1.32 -14.28
N PRO A 472 -12.99 2.64 -14.25
CA PRO A 472 -13.84 3.60 -14.95
C PRO A 472 -13.54 3.65 -16.45
N SER A 473 -14.47 4.14 -17.26
CA SER A 473 -14.27 4.42 -18.68
C SER A 473 -13.50 5.73 -18.87
N ASN A 474 -13.89 6.77 -18.13
CA ASN A 474 -13.12 8.01 -18.03
C ASN A 474 -11.87 7.78 -17.17
N LYS A 475 -10.70 7.84 -17.81
CA LYS A 475 -9.39 7.52 -17.20
C LYS A 475 -8.65 8.75 -16.66
N ARG A 476 -9.26 9.93 -16.62
CA ARG A 476 -8.57 11.19 -16.25
C ARG A 476 -7.76 11.09 -14.95
N PHE A 477 -8.30 10.41 -13.96
CA PHE A 477 -7.69 10.22 -12.63
C PHE A 477 -7.38 8.75 -12.30
N ALA A 478 -7.41 7.87 -13.31
CA ALA A 478 -7.16 6.45 -13.13
C ALA A 478 -5.69 6.12 -13.36
N GLU A 479 -5.25 5.02 -12.74
CA GLU A 479 -3.96 4.39 -13.01
C GLU A 479 -3.78 4.02 -14.49
N ASN A 480 -2.53 3.81 -14.88
CA ASN A 480 -2.25 3.19 -16.17
C ASN A 480 -2.89 1.80 -16.22
N VAL A 481 -3.26 1.36 -17.41
CA VAL A 481 -3.86 0.04 -17.62
C VAL A 481 -2.94 -0.85 -18.45
N ILE A 482 -3.09 -2.15 -18.32
CA ILE A 482 -2.40 -3.12 -19.17
C ILE A 482 -2.90 -2.95 -20.61
N GLU A 483 -2.01 -2.54 -21.51
CA GLU A 483 -2.30 -2.34 -22.92
C GLU A 483 -2.09 -3.62 -23.74
N ALA A 484 -2.65 -3.67 -24.96
CA ALA A 484 -2.57 -4.84 -25.84
C ALA A 484 -1.14 -5.14 -26.35
N ASN A 485 -0.26 -4.15 -26.35
CA ASN A 485 1.15 -4.26 -26.70
C ASN A 485 2.06 -4.60 -25.51
N ASN A 486 1.51 -4.72 -24.29
CA ASN A 486 2.31 -5.01 -23.11
C ASN A 486 3.09 -6.33 -23.28
N PRO A 487 4.39 -6.40 -22.94
CA PRO A 487 5.20 -7.60 -23.13
C PRO A 487 4.67 -8.86 -22.45
N ALA A 488 3.89 -8.72 -21.36
CA ALA A 488 3.30 -9.86 -20.67
C ALA A 488 2.06 -10.41 -21.39
N VAL A 489 1.45 -9.68 -22.32
CA VAL A 489 0.19 -10.02 -23.00
C VAL A 489 0.42 -11.01 -24.16
N SER A 490 -0.41 -12.05 -24.22
CA SER A 490 -0.24 -13.17 -25.15
C SER A 490 -1.03 -13.04 -26.47
N GLY A 491 -1.82 -11.99 -26.62
CA GLY A 491 -2.64 -11.71 -27.81
C GLY A 491 -3.79 -10.73 -27.53
N PRO A 492 -4.57 -10.36 -28.55
CA PRO A 492 -5.66 -9.38 -28.41
C PRO A 492 -6.83 -9.84 -27.53
N ASP A 493 -6.97 -11.14 -27.31
CA ASP A 493 -8.04 -11.73 -26.47
C ASP A 493 -7.58 -11.97 -25.01
N ASP A 494 -6.40 -11.46 -24.63
CA ASP A 494 -5.88 -11.62 -23.27
C ASP A 494 -6.74 -10.87 -22.25
N SER A 495 -7.24 -11.58 -21.24
CA SER A 495 -8.18 -11.05 -20.25
C SER A 495 -7.60 -9.98 -19.34
N ARG A 496 -6.28 -9.78 -19.38
CA ARG A 496 -5.59 -8.72 -18.64
C ARG A 496 -5.71 -7.34 -19.27
N ILE A 497 -5.96 -7.26 -20.58
CA ILE A 497 -6.03 -5.98 -21.28
C ILE A 497 -7.10 -5.10 -20.64
N GLY A 498 -6.74 -3.87 -20.28
CA GLY A 498 -7.62 -2.91 -19.61
C GLY A 498 -7.65 -2.99 -18.09
N ASN A 499 -7.03 -4.02 -17.48
CA ASN A 499 -6.87 -4.06 -16.02
C ASN A 499 -5.94 -2.94 -15.55
N PRO A 500 -6.21 -2.31 -14.40
CA PRO A 500 -5.33 -1.30 -13.83
C PRO A 500 -3.99 -1.92 -13.39
N MET A 501 -2.92 -1.18 -13.59
CA MET A 501 -1.62 -1.41 -12.96
C MET A 501 -1.61 -0.84 -11.55
N LEU A 502 -0.60 -1.20 -10.74
CA LEU A 502 -0.49 -0.70 -9.36
C LEU A 502 -0.22 0.81 -9.34
N TYR A 503 -0.79 1.49 -8.35
CA TYR A 503 -0.59 2.92 -8.10
C TYR A 503 0.90 3.30 -8.03
N ARG A 504 1.69 2.53 -7.27
CA ARG A 504 3.14 2.79 -7.06
C ARG A 504 3.99 2.83 -8.33
N VAL A 505 3.52 2.21 -9.42
CA VAL A 505 4.22 2.19 -10.71
C VAL A 505 3.48 2.97 -11.80
N SER A 506 2.35 3.58 -11.45
CA SER A 506 1.58 4.40 -12.38
C SER A 506 2.21 5.78 -12.52
N THR A 507 2.18 6.29 -13.74
CA THR A 507 2.82 7.55 -14.14
C THR A 507 1.83 8.43 -14.87
N GLY A 508 2.01 9.75 -14.76
CA GLY A 508 1.20 10.77 -15.40
C GLY A 508 2.04 11.75 -16.22
N HIS A 509 1.92 13.05 -15.88
CA HIS A 509 2.57 14.17 -16.54
C HIS A 509 4.07 13.94 -16.74
N GLU A 510 4.51 13.84 -18.00
CA GLU A 510 5.90 13.59 -18.41
C GLU A 510 6.57 12.37 -17.74
N GLY A 511 5.79 11.32 -17.45
CA GLY A 511 6.30 10.08 -16.86
C GLY A 511 6.56 10.15 -15.35
N ILE A 512 6.18 11.25 -14.68
CA ILE A 512 6.29 11.37 -13.22
C ILE A 512 5.33 10.39 -12.53
N PHE A 513 5.84 9.67 -11.53
CA PHE A 513 5.04 8.74 -10.72
C PHE A 513 3.95 9.46 -9.95
N CYS A 514 2.76 8.84 -9.86
CA CYS A 514 1.66 9.39 -9.10
C CYS A 514 2.04 9.68 -7.64
N GLU A 515 2.86 8.83 -7.02
CA GLU A 515 3.35 8.98 -5.64
C GLU A 515 4.19 10.26 -5.43
N ALA A 516 4.90 10.74 -6.46
CA ALA A 516 5.70 11.96 -6.36
C ALA A 516 4.83 13.22 -6.20
N CYS A 517 3.61 13.21 -6.74
CA CYS A 517 2.67 14.32 -6.63
C CYS A 517 1.67 14.14 -5.47
N HIS A 518 1.22 12.91 -5.22
CA HIS A 518 0.11 12.64 -4.31
C HIS A 518 0.52 12.04 -2.96
N GLY A 519 1.75 11.55 -2.79
CA GLY A 519 2.19 10.79 -1.61
C GLY A 519 2.01 9.29 -1.76
N ALA A 520 2.42 8.50 -0.77
CA ALA A 520 2.36 7.04 -0.84
C ALA A 520 0.93 6.48 -0.66
N THR A 521 0.71 5.23 -1.09
CA THR A 521 -0.53 4.48 -0.80
C THR A 521 -0.91 4.58 0.69
N HIS A 522 -2.20 4.82 0.97
CA HIS A 522 -2.78 5.08 2.30
C HIS A 522 -2.30 6.36 3.03
N GLY A 523 -1.24 7.00 2.55
CA GLY A 523 -0.68 8.27 3.04
C GLY A 523 -0.85 9.46 2.06
N ILE A 524 -1.81 9.39 1.15
CA ILE A 524 -2.06 10.43 0.13
C ILE A 524 -2.29 11.80 0.79
N TRP A 525 -1.57 12.83 0.35
CA TRP A 525 -1.57 14.13 0.99
C TRP A 525 -2.89 14.91 0.78
N PRO A 526 -3.30 15.75 1.76
CA PRO A 526 -2.62 16.00 3.03
C PRO A 526 -3.02 14.99 4.11
N ASN A 527 -2.15 14.80 5.10
CA ASN A 527 -2.57 14.30 6.41
C ASN A 527 -3.22 15.47 7.18
N LYS A 528 -4.37 15.24 7.83
CA LYS A 528 -5.10 16.28 8.57
C LYS A 528 -4.35 16.80 9.78
N ASN A 529 -3.49 15.99 10.40
CA ASN A 529 -2.56 16.47 11.41
C ASN A 529 -1.49 17.35 10.73
N PRO A 530 -1.45 18.67 10.97
CA PRO A 530 -0.50 19.56 10.30
C PRO A 530 0.96 19.24 10.62
N ASP A 531 1.21 18.61 11.77
CA ASP A 531 2.56 18.26 12.24
C ASP A 531 2.99 16.83 11.82
N ALA A 532 2.16 16.11 11.05
CA ALA A 532 2.48 14.77 10.58
C ALA A 532 3.65 14.76 9.59
N ASN A 533 4.54 13.78 9.74
CA ASN A 533 5.69 13.59 8.85
C ASN A 533 5.29 13.43 7.37
N ASP A 534 4.12 12.88 7.05
CA ASP A 534 3.66 12.78 5.65
C ASP A 534 3.56 14.15 4.97
N ASN A 535 3.25 15.22 5.71
CA ASN A 535 3.12 16.55 5.13
C ASN A 535 4.46 17.20 4.79
N VAL A 536 5.59 16.68 5.32
CA VAL A 536 6.92 17.29 5.17
C VAL A 536 7.32 17.40 3.69
N ALA A 537 7.17 16.32 2.92
CA ALA A 537 7.54 16.31 1.51
C ALA A 537 6.77 17.37 0.71
N ALA A 538 5.44 17.41 0.84
CA ALA A 538 4.61 18.42 0.16
C ALA A 538 5.01 19.85 0.55
N VAL A 539 5.24 20.11 1.84
CA VAL A 539 5.64 21.43 2.32
C VAL A 539 7.02 21.84 1.79
N GLN A 540 7.99 20.91 1.74
CA GLN A 540 9.31 21.18 1.16
C GLN A 540 9.24 21.50 -0.34
N LEU A 541 8.34 20.85 -1.07
CA LEU A 541 8.20 20.99 -2.52
C LEU A 541 7.45 22.27 -2.95
N GLN A 542 6.29 22.56 -2.35
CA GLN A 542 5.40 23.64 -2.79
C GLN A 542 5.06 24.67 -1.69
N GLY A 543 5.60 24.53 -0.49
CA GLY A 543 5.37 25.48 0.62
C GLY A 543 4.06 25.28 1.38
N HIS A 544 3.24 24.31 0.99
CA HIS A 544 2.00 23.95 1.69
C HIS A 544 1.71 22.45 1.61
N THR A 545 0.86 21.97 2.52
CA THR A 545 0.39 20.57 2.54
C THR A 545 -0.52 20.26 1.35
N GLY A 546 -0.60 18.99 0.95
CA GLY A 546 -1.54 18.49 -0.06
C GLY A 546 -0.84 17.98 -1.30
N THR A 547 -1.62 17.46 -2.26
CA THR A 547 -1.11 17.08 -3.58
C THR A 547 -0.30 18.23 -4.20
N VAL A 548 0.84 17.91 -4.83
CA VAL A 548 1.66 18.86 -5.56
C VAL A 548 0.83 19.44 -6.72
N SER A 549 0.62 20.75 -6.67
CA SER A 549 -0.15 21.49 -7.68
C SER A 549 0.56 22.76 -8.14
N GLU A 550 1.52 23.26 -7.37
CA GLU A 550 2.32 24.43 -7.74
C GLU A 550 3.36 24.03 -8.79
N CYS A 551 3.13 24.44 -10.05
CA CYS A 551 3.96 24.03 -11.19
C CYS A 551 5.43 24.48 -11.05
N SER A 552 5.67 25.54 -10.28
CA SER A 552 6.99 26.07 -9.93
C SER A 552 7.86 25.09 -9.13
N THR A 553 7.26 24.03 -8.56
CA THR A 553 7.99 22.91 -7.95
C THR A 553 8.99 22.30 -8.93
N CYS A 554 8.64 22.24 -10.21
CA CYS A 554 9.46 21.64 -11.26
C CYS A 554 9.85 22.63 -12.38
N HIS A 555 8.97 23.58 -12.70
CA HIS A 555 9.16 24.49 -13.83
C HIS A 555 9.72 25.85 -13.38
N THR A 556 10.85 26.24 -13.97
CA THR A 556 11.55 27.49 -13.60
C THR A 556 11.19 28.70 -14.46
N GLY A 557 10.20 28.58 -15.36
CA GLY A 557 9.85 29.60 -16.34
C GLY A 557 8.34 29.76 -16.51
N ASP A 558 7.95 30.77 -17.29
CA ASP A 558 6.55 30.98 -17.67
C ASP A 558 6.08 29.82 -18.57
N LEU A 559 4.99 29.20 -18.18
CA LEU A 559 4.35 28.09 -18.90
C LEU A 559 3.41 28.59 -20.00
N GLY A 560 3.09 29.89 -20.00
CA GLY A 560 2.09 30.48 -20.89
C GLY A 560 0.68 29.92 -20.63
N ASN A 561 -0.20 30.07 -21.61
CA ASN A 561 -1.59 29.61 -21.49
C ASN A 561 -1.74 28.22 -22.13
N THR A 562 -1.81 27.18 -21.30
CA THR A 562 -1.83 25.78 -21.73
C THR A 562 -2.76 24.93 -20.85
N LEU A 563 -3.12 23.75 -21.35
CA LEU A 563 -3.86 22.69 -20.64
C LEU A 563 -3.06 21.37 -20.58
N GLU A 564 -1.75 21.43 -20.84
CA GLU A 564 -0.85 20.26 -20.93
C GLU A 564 -0.33 19.80 -19.55
N GLY A 565 -0.86 20.34 -18.46
CA GLY A 565 -0.56 19.89 -17.10
C GLY A 565 -1.17 18.53 -16.76
N PRO A 566 -0.86 18.00 -15.58
CA PRO A 566 -1.45 16.74 -15.10
C PRO A 566 -2.97 16.80 -15.13
N HIS A 567 -3.63 15.72 -15.54
CA HIS A 567 -5.09 15.62 -15.64
C HIS A 567 -5.77 16.67 -16.56
N GLY A 568 -5.00 17.37 -17.41
CA GLY A 568 -5.48 18.47 -18.24
C GLY A 568 -5.51 19.83 -17.51
N MET A 569 -4.77 19.95 -16.41
CA MET A 569 -4.68 21.20 -15.64
C MET A 569 -3.92 22.28 -16.42
N HIS A 570 -4.36 23.52 -16.21
CA HIS A 570 -3.63 24.72 -16.61
C HIS A 570 -2.67 25.18 -15.50
N PRO A 571 -1.73 26.09 -15.79
CA PRO A 571 -0.93 26.75 -14.77
C PRO A 571 -1.80 27.40 -13.70
N VAL A 572 -1.44 27.16 -12.43
CA VAL A 572 -2.13 27.70 -11.27
C VAL A 572 -1.34 28.87 -10.66
N GLY A 573 -2.03 29.75 -9.94
CA GLY A 573 -1.42 30.94 -9.33
C GLY A 573 -1.51 32.18 -10.21
N ASP A 574 -0.90 33.27 -9.76
CA ASP A 574 -0.93 34.58 -10.41
C ASP A 574 -0.04 34.57 -11.67
N THR A 575 -0.66 34.25 -12.80
CA THR A 575 0.01 34.03 -14.10
C THR A 575 -0.76 34.72 -15.22
N SER A 576 -0.21 34.73 -16.45
CA SER A 576 -0.96 35.21 -17.62
C SER A 576 -2.28 34.45 -17.83
N PHE A 577 -2.37 33.21 -17.32
CA PHE A 577 -3.60 32.43 -17.43
C PHE A 577 -4.73 33.06 -16.62
N SER A 578 -4.49 33.44 -15.36
CA SER A 578 -5.51 34.12 -14.54
C SER A 578 -5.79 35.55 -15.01
N ASP A 579 -4.80 36.22 -15.61
CA ASP A 579 -4.87 37.60 -16.09
C ASP A 579 -5.39 37.68 -17.55
N GLY A 580 -6.55 37.08 -17.83
CA GLY A 580 -7.24 37.15 -19.14
C GLY A 580 -6.68 36.25 -20.25
N GLY A 581 -5.53 35.61 -20.05
CA GLY A 581 -4.88 34.81 -21.10
C GLY A 581 -5.62 33.52 -21.50
N HIS A 582 -6.61 33.08 -20.72
CA HIS A 582 -7.35 31.83 -20.96
C HIS A 582 -8.59 31.98 -21.84
N GLU A 583 -9.03 33.21 -22.17
CA GLU A 583 -10.24 33.49 -22.96
C GLU A 583 -10.29 32.68 -24.26
N ASP A 584 -9.21 32.81 -25.05
CA ASP A 584 -9.03 32.16 -26.34
C ASP A 584 -9.09 30.62 -26.27
N LEU A 585 -8.76 30.04 -25.11
CA LEU A 585 -8.84 28.59 -24.85
C LEU A 585 -10.28 28.22 -24.45
N ALA A 586 -10.90 29.01 -23.58
CA ALA A 586 -12.27 28.79 -23.13
C ALA A 586 -13.28 28.90 -24.29
N GLU A 587 -13.11 29.87 -25.21
CA GLU A 587 -13.98 30.01 -26.39
C GLU A 587 -13.87 28.82 -27.35
N LYS A 588 -12.67 28.27 -27.52
CA LYS A 588 -12.41 27.17 -28.49
C LYS A 588 -12.71 25.80 -27.91
N ASN A 589 -12.53 25.62 -26.60
CA ASN A 589 -12.67 24.34 -25.93
C ASN A 589 -13.29 24.49 -24.52
N PRO A 590 -14.56 24.93 -24.44
CA PRO A 590 -15.22 25.16 -23.15
C PRO A 590 -15.36 23.89 -22.31
N ASP A 591 -15.49 22.72 -22.94
CA ASP A 591 -15.64 21.45 -22.25
C ASP A 591 -14.39 21.05 -21.44
N ALA A 592 -13.20 21.50 -21.84
CA ALA A 592 -11.99 21.29 -21.04
C ALA A 592 -12.03 22.04 -19.71
N CYS A 593 -12.62 23.24 -19.68
CA CYS A 593 -12.86 23.98 -18.45
C CYS A 593 -13.98 23.33 -17.63
N ARG A 594 -15.09 22.98 -18.27
CA ARG A 594 -16.26 22.36 -17.61
C ARG A 594 -15.93 21.05 -16.91
N ALA A 595 -14.99 20.28 -17.43
CA ALA A 595 -14.51 19.04 -16.81
C ALA A 595 -14.11 19.24 -15.34
N CYS A 596 -13.47 20.36 -14.99
CA CYS A 596 -13.01 20.62 -13.61
C CYS A 596 -13.81 21.73 -12.93
N HIS A 597 -14.22 22.76 -13.66
CA HIS A 597 -14.92 23.93 -13.13
C HIS A 597 -16.45 23.79 -13.15
N GLY A 598 -16.98 22.62 -13.54
CA GLY A 598 -18.41 22.33 -13.50
C GLY A 598 -19.10 22.61 -14.84
N VAL A 599 -20.24 21.96 -15.06
CA VAL A 599 -20.96 21.98 -16.35
C VAL A 599 -21.34 23.40 -16.76
N ASN A 600 -21.58 24.26 -15.77
CA ASN A 600 -21.92 25.66 -15.94
C ASN A 600 -20.87 26.57 -15.29
N GLY A 601 -19.62 26.15 -15.11
CA GLY A 601 -18.59 27.03 -14.52
C GLY A 601 -18.79 27.41 -13.04
N GLU A 602 -19.64 26.67 -12.32
CA GLU A 602 -19.98 26.90 -10.92
C GLU A 602 -18.86 26.55 -9.91
N GLY A 603 -17.75 26.01 -10.40
CA GLY A 603 -16.66 25.45 -9.61
C GLY A 603 -17.01 24.07 -9.02
N THR A 604 -16.01 23.20 -8.92
CA THR A 604 -16.17 21.90 -8.24
C THR A 604 -14.98 21.61 -7.34
N VAL A 605 -15.05 20.51 -6.57
CA VAL A 605 -13.92 19.99 -5.78
C VAL A 605 -12.67 19.66 -6.62
N LEU A 606 -12.81 19.49 -7.94
CA LEU A 606 -11.70 19.25 -8.85
C LEU A 606 -10.90 20.53 -9.16
N ALA A 607 -11.49 21.70 -8.92
CA ALA A 607 -10.93 23.02 -9.26
C ALA A 607 -10.84 23.93 -8.03
N ARG A 608 -10.53 23.37 -6.86
CA ARG A 608 -10.37 24.14 -5.61
C ARG A 608 -8.97 24.75 -5.47
N ALA A 609 -8.86 25.93 -4.88
CA ALA A 609 -7.58 26.53 -4.57
C ALA A 609 -6.81 25.69 -3.52
N ALA A 610 -5.59 25.24 -3.84
CA ALA A 610 -4.79 24.41 -2.94
C ALA A 610 -4.22 25.17 -1.73
N THR A 611 -4.07 26.49 -1.88
CA THR A 611 -3.61 27.44 -0.87
C THR A 611 -4.30 28.79 -1.09
N ASP A 612 -4.31 29.63 -0.06
CA ASP A 612 -4.73 31.03 -0.16
C ASP A 612 -3.94 31.71 -1.28
N ARG A 613 -4.65 32.43 -2.16
CA ARG A 613 -4.03 33.08 -3.31
C ARG A 613 -4.72 34.39 -3.66
N THR A 614 -3.93 35.34 -4.14
CA THR A 614 -4.41 36.56 -4.80
C THR A 614 -4.02 36.47 -6.26
N LEU A 615 -4.99 36.65 -7.15
CA LEU A 615 -4.81 36.52 -8.61
C LEU A 615 -5.13 37.84 -9.28
N SER A 616 -4.31 38.21 -10.26
CA SER A 616 -4.57 39.33 -11.17
C SER A 616 -5.64 38.94 -12.19
N ASN A 617 -6.52 39.89 -12.50
CA ASN A 617 -7.62 39.76 -13.45
C ASN A 617 -7.81 41.05 -14.25
N GLU A 618 -7.09 41.21 -15.35
CA GLU A 618 -7.20 42.34 -16.29
C GLU A 618 -7.13 43.73 -15.64
N GLY A 619 -6.26 43.88 -14.64
CA GLY A 619 -6.10 45.11 -13.86
C GLY A 619 -6.93 45.18 -12.58
N GLU A 620 -7.74 44.16 -12.29
CA GLU A 620 -8.35 43.90 -10.98
C GLU A 620 -7.59 42.78 -10.24
N SER A 621 -7.97 42.53 -8.98
CA SER A 621 -7.41 41.45 -8.18
C SER A 621 -8.50 40.71 -7.42
N ILE A 622 -8.49 39.39 -7.47
CA ILE A 622 -9.36 38.53 -6.67
C ILE A 622 -8.55 37.81 -5.60
N THR A 623 -9.18 37.41 -4.50
CA THR A 623 -8.56 36.57 -3.48
C THR A 623 -9.41 35.34 -3.26
N LEU A 624 -8.76 34.18 -3.30
CA LEU A 624 -9.39 32.87 -3.10
C LEU A 624 -8.78 32.26 -1.85
N ALA A 625 -9.64 31.75 -0.97
CA ALA A 625 -9.20 31.00 0.20
C ALA A 625 -8.82 29.57 -0.20
N ARG A 626 -7.91 28.95 0.56
CA ARG A 626 -7.66 27.51 0.47
C ARG A 626 -8.96 26.73 0.57
N GLY A 627 -9.13 25.76 -0.33
CA GLY A 627 -10.30 24.89 -0.39
C GLY A 627 -11.48 25.49 -1.16
N GLU A 628 -11.45 26.78 -1.51
CA GLU A 628 -12.52 27.43 -2.27
C GLU A 628 -12.55 26.92 -3.72
N PRO A 629 -13.69 26.39 -4.20
CA PRO A 629 -13.88 26.07 -5.62
C PRO A 629 -13.77 27.32 -6.48
N VAL A 630 -12.96 27.25 -7.54
CA VAL A 630 -12.78 28.36 -8.48
C VAL A 630 -13.91 28.33 -9.51
N THR A 631 -14.74 29.37 -9.51
CA THR A 631 -15.86 29.57 -10.42
C THR A 631 -15.55 30.67 -11.44
N CYS A 632 -16.27 30.69 -12.56
CA CYS A 632 -16.18 31.79 -13.54
C CYS A 632 -16.59 33.14 -12.92
N THR A 633 -17.56 33.10 -12.00
CA THR A 633 -18.17 34.30 -11.39
C THR A 633 -17.27 35.04 -10.43
N HIS A 634 -16.11 34.48 -10.07
CA HIS A 634 -15.11 35.20 -9.27
C HIS A 634 -14.49 36.37 -10.02
N CYS A 635 -14.34 36.25 -11.34
CA CYS A 635 -13.68 37.27 -12.18
C CYS A 635 -14.67 37.97 -13.12
N HIS A 636 -15.60 37.24 -13.72
CA HIS A 636 -16.45 37.77 -14.81
C HIS A 636 -17.89 37.24 -14.73
N GLU A 637 -18.76 37.71 -15.62
CA GLU A 637 -20.06 37.03 -15.81
C GLU A 637 -19.81 35.60 -16.32
N ASN A 638 -20.71 34.69 -16.00
CA ASN A 638 -20.54 33.30 -16.39
C ASN A 638 -20.89 33.12 -17.87
N GLU A 639 -19.87 32.95 -18.71
CA GLU A 639 -20.01 32.85 -20.17
C GLU A 639 -19.96 31.41 -20.70
N LEU A 640 -19.91 30.40 -19.80
CA LEU A 640 -19.88 28.98 -20.15
C LEU A 640 -21.25 28.39 -20.47
#